data_AF-A0A819PT50-F1
#
_entry.id   AF-A0A819PT50-F1
#
_cell.length_a   1.000
_cell.length_b   1.000
_cell.length_c   1.000
_cell.angle_alpha   90.00
_cell.angle_beta   90.00
_cell.angle_gamma   90.00
#
_symmetry.space_group_name_H-M   'P 1'
#
loop_
_entity.id
_entity.type
_entity.pdbx_description
1 polymer ?
#
loop_
_entity_poly.entity_id
_entity_poly.type
_entity_poly.pdbx_seq_one_letter_code
_entity_poly.pdbx_strand_id
1 'polypeptide(L)'
;MMLASNFIERKAIDILGRLGSLYDASYDRLVDKYSVKASNIRRLNGCSICKVFSGDQSIDLITYLKEMDVSDDLQQSILLCMVNPSGVSSLVNHNRSIHDNSRFLYYSYRSKEEELNFTAGNVDQIIRPPSSTRATHMITKIVWGIEILCIIPISNDQSVKTVDNLLESISNRLQNSKSNLVLSDIEKRQIAELINVTIYGSETCVDNPNTSLLVILNKLQEWQKYENFHHPLMYTMHSLRWLYKNDQFPITYNLTDQIHYDISKIQIFIIPIDTSIKDIQQLLDKTPEDFSDLTLNQQWTHYKEEFYTLLNTYNKCRERLKRTLSDIRRNSYILSHEDTSMTIEEINAILKCSLAKEHSSVILWYSSDQLKRRKLDKWEEIYEHLILERQKTKQETSLIYVDFSPCTQKLNDFSIVHLPIESTSKPRRDHLKEQQLPSASSPKLQRSLASSLPSEKKLPSITEINVLLMGETGVGKSTFINAFVNYLIFDTLEQAQQNDPVVLIPVSFLITTGDQFNEFIVKFGDIDSNENYEHQGQSVTQQCKSYIFKLNEKLCLRLIDTPSMGDTRGLVQDEISIDHILTYVNNLSHLNAICLLFKPNDSRLNMFFGSCVNQLLMYLTPIFYNNIIFCFTNARSTFFAPGNTGSLLREMFKQEHLKDIPFEKKNTFCFDSESFRYLAARKCHVDFNEFVKQKCINNWTRSVAESVRLLRFILNLKPYNLNEWQSIKKASLEISILARPLMETLRLILYNWKLHEVGLTDKEISSVPTN
;
A
#
# COMPACT_ATOMS: atom_id res chain seq x y z
N MET A 1 -18.68 5.50 -41.18
CA MET A 1 -19.34 4.30 -41.76
C MET A 1 -18.41 3.12 -41.49
N MET A 2 -18.83 2.10 -40.74
CA MET A 2 -17.99 0.92 -40.51
C MET A 2 -17.84 0.15 -41.83
N LEU A 3 -16.61 -0.15 -42.24
CA LEU A 3 -16.34 -0.97 -43.42
C LEU A 3 -16.18 -2.42 -42.99
N ALA A 4 -16.97 -3.31 -43.59
CA ALA A 4 -16.76 -4.75 -43.43
C ALA A 4 -15.42 -5.12 -44.08
N SER A 5 -14.51 -5.70 -43.30
CA SER A 5 -13.20 -6.11 -43.83
C SER A 5 -13.29 -7.54 -44.36
N ASN A 6 -12.85 -7.76 -45.60
CA ASN A 6 -12.78 -9.11 -46.17
C ASN A 6 -11.63 -9.94 -45.55
N PHE A 7 -10.64 -9.26 -44.96
CA PHE A 7 -9.54 -9.88 -44.23
C PHE A 7 -9.12 -9.02 -43.04
N ILE A 8 -8.52 -9.65 -42.04
CA ILE A 8 -7.95 -8.99 -40.87
C ILE A 8 -6.56 -9.53 -40.59
N GLU A 9 -5.69 -8.70 -40.04
CA GLU A 9 -4.39 -9.10 -39.53
C GLU A 9 -4.35 -8.92 -38.01
N ARG A 10 -3.85 -9.95 -37.31
CA ARG A 10 -3.71 -9.94 -35.85
C ARG A 10 -2.37 -10.52 -35.45
N LYS A 11 -1.80 -9.95 -34.39
CA LYS A 11 -0.72 -10.59 -33.64
C LYS A 11 -1.19 -11.96 -33.12
N ALA A 12 -0.36 -12.97 -33.28
CA ALA A 12 -0.66 -14.31 -32.81
C ALA A 12 -0.45 -14.39 -31.29
N ILE A 13 -1.49 -14.11 -30.50
CA ILE A 13 -1.46 -14.29 -29.04
C ILE A 13 -1.65 -15.77 -28.68
N ASP A 14 -2.57 -16.47 -29.33
CA ASP A 14 -2.67 -17.93 -29.23
C ASP A 14 -1.85 -18.55 -30.36
N ILE A 15 -0.69 -19.12 -30.03
CA ILE A 15 0.28 -19.71 -30.97
C ILE A 15 -0.15 -21.08 -31.53
N LEU A 16 -1.31 -21.59 -31.13
CA LEU A 16 -1.81 -22.91 -31.57
C LEU A 16 -2.58 -22.85 -32.89
N GLY A 17 -2.80 -21.66 -33.47
CA GLY A 17 -3.45 -21.47 -34.75
C GLY A 17 -2.64 -22.10 -35.90
N ARG A 18 -3.32 -22.75 -36.83
CA ARG A 18 -2.74 -23.35 -38.04
C ARG A 18 -3.53 -22.90 -39.28
N LEU A 19 -2.96 -23.10 -40.47
CA LEU A 19 -3.67 -22.78 -41.70
C LEU A 19 -5.00 -23.55 -41.78
N GLY A 20 -6.07 -22.83 -42.08
CA GLY A 20 -7.43 -23.34 -42.09
C GLY A 20 -8.14 -23.28 -40.73
N SER A 21 -7.43 -23.00 -39.64
CA SER A 21 -8.06 -22.85 -38.31
C SER A 21 -9.13 -21.75 -38.33
N LEU A 22 -10.24 -22.00 -37.66
CA LEU A 22 -11.37 -21.07 -37.57
C LEU A 22 -11.16 -20.09 -36.42
N TYR A 23 -11.54 -18.84 -36.63
CA TYR A 23 -11.31 -17.74 -35.70
C TYR A 23 -12.58 -16.89 -35.52
N ASP A 24 -12.88 -16.53 -34.29
CA ASP A 24 -13.94 -15.58 -33.93
C ASP A 24 -13.31 -14.21 -33.64
N ALA A 25 -13.23 -13.37 -34.68
CA ALA A 25 -12.69 -12.01 -34.60
C ALA A 25 -13.49 -11.08 -33.66
N SER A 26 -14.72 -11.42 -33.28
CA SER A 26 -15.48 -10.61 -32.33
C SER A 26 -14.96 -10.76 -30.89
N TYR A 27 -14.43 -11.95 -30.56
CA TYR A 27 -13.82 -12.26 -29.26
C TYR A 27 -12.29 -12.37 -29.31
N ASP A 28 -11.70 -12.29 -30.51
CA ASP A 28 -10.28 -12.57 -30.80
C ASP A 28 -9.82 -13.97 -30.32
N ARG A 29 -10.62 -15.02 -30.58
CA ARG A 29 -10.33 -16.40 -30.14
C ARG A 29 -10.31 -17.41 -31.29
N LEU A 30 -9.43 -18.39 -31.21
CA LEU A 30 -9.52 -19.60 -32.03
C LEU A 30 -10.77 -20.41 -31.63
N VAL A 31 -11.52 -20.87 -32.62
CA VAL A 31 -12.73 -21.68 -32.44
C VAL A 31 -12.39 -23.14 -32.71
N ASP A 32 -11.80 -23.43 -33.86
CA ASP A 32 -11.42 -24.79 -34.28
C ASP A 32 -10.01 -24.81 -34.87
N LYS A 33 -9.29 -25.90 -34.59
CA LYS A 33 -7.89 -26.07 -34.98
C LYS A 33 -7.79 -27.02 -36.18
N TYR A 34 -8.22 -26.55 -37.34
CA TYR A 34 -7.87 -27.22 -38.60
C TYR A 34 -6.40 -26.95 -38.94
N SER A 35 -5.73 -27.95 -39.51
CA SER A 35 -4.35 -27.84 -39.96
C SER A 35 -4.25 -28.34 -41.40
N VAL A 36 -4.33 -27.41 -42.34
CA VAL A 36 -4.17 -27.67 -43.76
C VAL A 36 -2.72 -27.41 -44.18
N LYS A 37 -2.22 -28.24 -45.10
CA LYS A 37 -0.88 -28.04 -45.66
C LYS A 37 -0.84 -26.72 -46.43
N ALA A 38 0.21 -25.93 -46.19
CA ALA A 38 0.47 -24.73 -46.96
C ALA A 38 0.65 -25.07 -48.44
N SER A 39 -0.03 -24.33 -49.31
CA SER A 39 0.18 -24.41 -50.76
C SER A 39 1.33 -23.53 -51.22
N ASN A 40 1.63 -22.46 -50.47
CA ASN A 40 2.77 -21.58 -50.72
C ASN A 40 3.56 -21.38 -49.43
N ILE A 41 4.88 -21.55 -49.50
CA ILE A 41 5.81 -21.34 -48.38
C ILE A 41 6.90 -20.39 -48.86
N ARG A 42 6.93 -19.18 -48.31
CA ARG A 42 7.93 -18.17 -48.60
C ARG A 42 8.90 -18.04 -47.43
N ARG A 43 10.18 -18.37 -47.64
CA ARG A 43 11.21 -18.08 -46.64
C ARG A 43 11.52 -16.59 -46.60
N LEU A 44 11.49 -16.01 -45.41
CA LEU A 44 11.85 -14.62 -45.15
C LEU A 44 13.31 -14.63 -44.68
N ASN A 45 14.25 -14.42 -45.60
CA ASN A 45 15.67 -14.45 -45.29
C ASN A 45 16.08 -13.24 -44.45
N GLY A 46 15.96 -13.33 -43.11
CA GLY A 46 16.61 -12.39 -42.19
C GLY A 46 15.85 -11.10 -41.89
N CYS A 47 14.51 -11.11 -41.88
CA CYS A 47 13.75 -9.92 -41.49
C CYS A 47 13.66 -9.83 -39.96
N SER A 48 14.62 -9.13 -39.36
CA SER A 48 14.71 -8.88 -37.92
C SER A 48 14.27 -7.46 -37.58
N ILE A 49 13.42 -7.31 -36.58
CA ILE A 49 13.04 -6.04 -36.00
C ILE A 49 13.60 -6.03 -34.57
N CYS A 50 14.32 -4.99 -34.20
CA CYS A 50 14.73 -4.77 -32.83
C CYS A 50 14.38 -3.34 -32.44
N LYS A 51 13.71 -3.10 -31.32
CA LYS A 51 13.35 -1.76 -30.85
C LYS A 51 13.86 -1.55 -29.44
N VAL A 52 14.31 -0.34 -29.14
CA VAL A 52 14.64 0.11 -27.80
C VAL A 52 13.78 1.33 -27.48
N PHE A 53 13.12 1.31 -26.33
CA PHE A 53 12.29 2.43 -25.87
C PHE A 53 12.31 2.56 -24.35
N SER A 54 12.01 3.75 -23.85
CA SER A 54 11.99 4.06 -22.42
C SER A 54 10.65 3.71 -21.78
N GLY A 55 10.71 3.33 -20.51
CA GLY A 55 9.55 3.31 -19.63
C GLY A 55 9.16 4.71 -19.18
N ASP A 56 7.90 4.84 -18.79
CA ASP A 56 7.24 6.02 -18.27
C ASP A 56 6.19 5.53 -17.27
N GLN A 57 6.28 6.01 -16.03
CA GLN A 57 5.38 5.65 -14.94
C GLN A 57 3.93 6.12 -15.13
N SER A 58 3.70 7.07 -16.03
CA SER A 58 2.36 7.59 -16.37
C SER A 58 1.64 6.78 -17.46
N ILE A 59 2.33 5.83 -18.09
CA ILE A 59 1.80 5.03 -19.20
C ILE A 59 1.44 3.62 -18.72
N ASP A 60 0.18 3.22 -18.95
CA ASP A 60 -0.28 1.86 -18.67
C ASP A 60 0.45 0.80 -19.50
N LEU A 61 0.78 -0.34 -18.88
CA LEU A 61 1.50 -1.46 -19.50
C LEU A 61 0.90 -1.93 -20.83
N ILE A 62 -0.42 -1.88 -20.95
CA ILE A 62 -1.13 -2.31 -22.16
C ILE A 62 -0.81 -1.43 -23.38
N THR A 63 -0.48 -0.16 -23.16
CA THR A 63 -0.16 0.81 -24.22
C THR A 63 1.14 0.44 -24.93
N TYR A 64 2.12 -0.10 -24.20
CA TYR A 64 3.38 -0.54 -24.77
C TYR A 64 3.22 -1.70 -25.75
N LEU A 65 2.10 -2.45 -25.73
CA LEU A 65 1.83 -3.52 -26.69
C LEU A 65 1.84 -3.04 -28.15
N LYS A 66 1.60 -1.74 -28.40
CA LYS A 66 1.74 -1.11 -29.73
C LYS A 66 3.14 -1.31 -30.32
N GLU A 67 4.18 -1.30 -29.49
CA GLU A 67 5.56 -1.47 -29.93
C GLU A 67 5.84 -2.88 -30.46
N MET A 68 4.98 -3.85 -30.15
CA MET A 68 5.06 -5.27 -30.53
C MET A 68 4.08 -5.66 -31.66
N ASP A 69 3.57 -4.68 -32.40
CA ASP A 69 2.60 -4.85 -33.49
C ASP A 69 1.21 -5.39 -33.01
N VAL A 70 0.84 -5.13 -31.74
CA VAL A 70 -0.50 -5.45 -31.22
C VAL A 70 -1.45 -4.29 -31.54
N SER A 71 -2.42 -4.53 -32.43
CA SER A 71 -3.45 -3.55 -32.81
C SER A 71 -4.34 -3.11 -31.65
N ASP A 72 -4.94 -1.93 -31.75
CA ASP A 72 -5.87 -1.37 -30.75
C ASP A 72 -7.06 -2.31 -30.45
N ASP A 73 -7.62 -2.96 -31.48
CA ASP A 73 -8.67 -3.99 -31.31
C ASP A 73 -8.24 -5.10 -30.35
N LEU A 74 -7.02 -5.61 -30.57
CA LEU A 74 -6.49 -6.73 -29.80
C LEU A 74 -6.07 -6.30 -28.40
N GLN A 75 -5.58 -5.08 -28.22
CA GLN A 75 -5.36 -4.50 -26.89
C GLN A 75 -6.64 -4.44 -26.08
N GLN A 76 -7.76 -4.03 -26.67
CA GLN A 76 -9.05 -4.04 -25.97
C GLN A 76 -9.49 -5.46 -25.60
N SER A 77 -9.26 -6.43 -26.48
CA SER A 77 -9.53 -7.83 -26.19
C SER A 77 -8.65 -8.36 -25.05
N ILE A 78 -7.39 -7.92 -24.94
CA ILE A 78 -6.50 -8.26 -23.82
C ILE A 78 -6.97 -7.56 -22.53
N LEU A 79 -7.24 -6.24 -22.57
CA LEU A 79 -7.74 -5.44 -21.44
C LEU A 79 -8.98 -6.07 -20.82
N LEU A 80 -9.94 -6.45 -21.66
CA LEU A 80 -11.20 -7.01 -21.20
C LEU A 80 -11.05 -8.48 -20.81
N CYS A 81 -9.88 -9.11 -20.89
CA CYS A 81 -9.70 -10.56 -20.70
C CYS A 81 -10.59 -11.38 -21.64
N MET A 82 -10.75 -10.92 -22.88
CA MET A 82 -11.30 -11.72 -23.97
C MET A 82 -10.22 -12.67 -24.50
N VAL A 83 -8.95 -12.30 -24.44
CA VAL A 83 -7.82 -13.17 -24.83
C VAL A 83 -6.85 -13.29 -23.67
N ASN A 84 -6.37 -14.50 -23.41
CA ASN A 84 -5.32 -14.72 -22.42
C ASN A 84 -3.98 -14.27 -23.02
N PRO A 85 -3.29 -13.30 -22.42
CA PRO A 85 -1.99 -12.87 -22.90
C PRO A 85 -0.96 -14.01 -22.78
N SER A 86 -0.13 -14.15 -23.80
CA SER A 86 0.97 -15.11 -23.86
C SER A 86 2.20 -14.48 -24.54
N GLY A 87 3.37 -15.10 -24.40
CA GLY A 87 4.60 -14.60 -25.01
C GLY A 87 4.92 -13.16 -24.58
N VAL A 88 5.20 -12.28 -25.54
CA VAL A 88 5.49 -10.85 -25.26
C VAL A 88 4.28 -10.08 -24.74
N SER A 89 3.05 -10.52 -25.06
CA SER A 89 1.83 -9.87 -24.56
C SER A 89 1.59 -10.08 -23.06
N SER A 90 2.28 -11.05 -22.45
CA SER A 90 2.33 -11.24 -20.99
C SER A 90 2.93 -10.05 -20.23
N LEU A 91 3.46 -9.04 -20.94
CA LEU A 91 3.81 -7.73 -20.40
C LEU A 91 2.71 -7.12 -19.51
N VAL A 92 1.43 -7.30 -19.86
CA VAL A 92 0.31 -6.76 -19.06
C VAL A 92 0.19 -7.36 -17.66
N ASN A 93 0.90 -8.48 -17.42
CA ASN A 93 0.98 -9.14 -16.12
C ASN A 93 2.29 -8.82 -15.38
N HIS A 94 3.08 -7.85 -15.86
CA HIS A 94 4.28 -7.42 -15.17
C HIS A 94 3.95 -6.87 -13.78
N ASN A 95 4.65 -7.37 -12.77
CA ASN A 95 4.34 -7.14 -11.35
C ASN A 95 5.19 -6.06 -10.69
N ARG A 96 6.10 -5.42 -11.43
CA ARG A 96 6.91 -4.30 -10.94
C ARG A 96 6.49 -3.02 -11.65
N SER A 97 6.59 -1.90 -10.94
CA SER A 97 6.35 -0.59 -11.52
C SER A 97 7.37 -0.29 -12.61
N ILE A 98 6.90 0.23 -13.74
CA ILE A 98 7.75 0.78 -14.80
C ILE A 98 8.03 2.23 -14.44
N HIS A 99 9.31 2.61 -14.45
CA HIS A 99 9.76 3.97 -14.14
C HIS A 99 10.47 4.57 -15.36
N ASP A 100 10.77 5.86 -15.29
CA ASP A 100 11.51 6.60 -16.32
C ASP A 100 12.93 6.03 -16.55
N ASN A 101 13.46 5.31 -15.55
CA ASN A 101 14.73 4.58 -15.59
C ASN A 101 14.58 3.11 -16.04
N SER A 102 13.44 2.70 -16.56
CA SER A 102 13.26 1.39 -17.21
C SER A 102 13.52 1.50 -18.71
N ARG A 103 14.12 0.46 -19.30
CA ARG A 103 14.28 0.32 -20.75
C ARG A 103 13.69 -0.98 -21.24
N PHE A 104 13.10 -0.93 -22.43
CA PHE A 104 12.59 -2.09 -23.12
C PHE A 104 13.49 -2.41 -24.30
N LEU A 105 13.80 -3.68 -24.49
CA LEU A 105 14.45 -4.22 -25.69
C LEU A 105 13.49 -5.25 -26.29
N TYR A 106 12.82 -4.88 -27.37
CA TYR A 106 11.99 -5.79 -28.16
C TYR A 106 12.79 -6.34 -29.32
N TYR A 107 12.72 -7.65 -29.56
CA TYR A 107 13.34 -8.29 -30.73
C TYR A 107 12.37 -9.28 -31.35
N SER A 108 12.19 -9.23 -32.66
CA SER A 108 11.38 -10.14 -33.45
C SER A 108 12.13 -10.57 -34.71
N TYR A 109 12.15 -11.86 -34.98
CA TYR A 109 12.73 -12.46 -36.17
C TYR A 109 11.66 -13.21 -36.95
N ARG A 110 11.44 -12.86 -38.21
CA ARG A 110 10.47 -13.54 -39.09
C ARG A 110 11.19 -14.51 -40.00
N SER A 111 10.85 -15.80 -39.93
CA SER A 111 11.57 -16.87 -40.63
C SER A 111 10.89 -17.32 -41.94
N LYS A 112 9.57 -17.49 -41.93
CA LYS A 112 8.79 -17.92 -43.09
C LYS A 112 7.35 -17.42 -43.04
N GLU A 113 6.73 -17.37 -44.21
CA GLU A 113 5.29 -17.21 -44.37
C GLU A 113 4.72 -18.48 -44.99
N GLU A 114 3.62 -18.95 -44.44
CA GLU A 114 2.83 -20.06 -44.99
C GLU A 114 1.46 -19.53 -45.36
N GLU A 115 0.98 -19.85 -46.57
CA GLU A 115 -0.27 -19.31 -47.10
C GLU A 115 -1.05 -20.35 -47.90
N LEU A 116 -2.39 -20.29 -47.78
CA LEU A 116 -3.34 -21.02 -48.60
C LEU A 116 -3.55 -20.29 -49.92
N ASN A 117 -3.56 -21.03 -51.01
CA ASN A 117 -3.82 -20.56 -52.35
C ASN A 117 -5.28 -20.86 -52.66
N PHE A 118 -6.09 -19.82 -52.71
CA PHE A 118 -7.52 -19.91 -52.98
C PHE A 118 -7.98 -18.74 -53.83
N THR A 119 -9.12 -18.94 -54.49
CA THR A 119 -9.90 -17.85 -55.08
C THR A 119 -11.27 -17.79 -54.38
N ALA A 120 -11.86 -16.60 -54.30
CA ALA A 120 -13.11 -16.39 -53.59
C ALA A 120 -14.24 -17.30 -54.11
N GLY A 121 -14.83 -18.13 -53.25
CA GLY A 121 -15.88 -19.10 -53.59
C GLY A 121 -15.39 -20.49 -53.99
N ASN A 122 -14.08 -20.74 -54.06
CA ASN A 122 -13.51 -22.06 -54.37
C ASN A 122 -12.81 -22.72 -53.18
N VAL A 123 -12.88 -22.10 -51.99
CA VAL A 123 -12.25 -22.63 -50.76
C VAL A 123 -12.84 -23.97 -50.35
N ASP A 124 -14.11 -24.24 -50.68
CA ASP A 124 -14.79 -25.51 -50.43
C ASP A 124 -14.04 -26.74 -50.95
N GLN A 125 -13.22 -26.55 -51.99
CA GLN A 125 -12.39 -27.61 -52.59
C GLN A 125 -11.17 -27.95 -51.74
N ILE A 126 -10.74 -27.03 -50.86
CA ILE A 126 -9.58 -27.16 -49.98
C ILE A 126 -10.04 -27.53 -48.57
N ILE A 127 -11.02 -26.78 -48.04
CA ILE A 127 -11.60 -26.94 -46.71
C ILE A 127 -13.11 -26.87 -46.87
N ARG A 128 -13.82 -27.90 -46.38
CA ARG A 128 -15.28 -27.90 -46.40
C ARG A 128 -15.82 -26.82 -45.45
N PRO A 129 -16.95 -26.19 -45.80
CA PRO A 129 -17.54 -25.17 -44.96
C PRO A 129 -18.02 -25.81 -43.65
N PRO A 130 -17.80 -25.16 -42.49
CA PRO A 130 -18.27 -25.68 -41.21
C PRO A 130 -19.81 -25.71 -41.19
N SER A 131 -20.39 -26.81 -40.73
CA SER A 131 -21.85 -27.03 -40.70
C SER A 131 -22.58 -26.12 -39.71
N SER A 132 -21.95 -25.80 -38.58
CA SER A 132 -22.38 -24.80 -37.61
C SER A 132 -21.16 -24.29 -36.86
N THR A 133 -20.91 -22.99 -36.89
CA THR A 133 -19.78 -22.39 -36.17
C THR A 133 -20.10 -20.96 -35.77
N ARG A 134 -19.51 -20.53 -34.65
CA ARG A 134 -19.46 -19.13 -34.23
C ARG A 134 -18.30 -18.35 -34.83
N ALA A 135 -17.43 -19.02 -35.59
CA ALA A 135 -16.30 -18.40 -36.24
C ALA A 135 -16.77 -17.39 -37.29
N THR A 136 -15.98 -16.33 -37.45
CA THR A 136 -16.22 -15.27 -38.42
C THR A 136 -15.18 -15.29 -39.53
N HIS A 137 -13.98 -15.81 -39.23
CA HIS A 137 -12.84 -15.85 -40.14
C HIS A 137 -12.13 -17.21 -40.13
N MET A 138 -11.26 -17.42 -41.11
CA MET A 138 -10.34 -18.54 -41.20
C MET A 138 -8.91 -18.02 -41.37
N ILE A 139 -7.95 -18.63 -40.66
CA ILE A 139 -6.52 -18.32 -40.84
C ILE A 139 -6.08 -18.83 -42.21
N THR A 140 -5.71 -17.91 -43.08
CA THR A 140 -5.29 -18.21 -44.46
C THR A 140 -3.81 -18.01 -44.68
N LYS A 141 -3.15 -17.21 -43.83
CA LYS A 141 -1.71 -17.01 -43.86
C LYS A 141 -1.15 -16.86 -42.44
N ILE A 142 0.03 -17.42 -42.22
CA ILE A 142 0.76 -17.35 -40.96
C ILE A 142 2.18 -16.86 -41.23
N VAL A 143 2.61 -15.87 -40.45
CA VAL A 143 4.02 -15.48 -40.36
C VAL A 143 4.62 -16.18 -39.16
N TRP A 144 5.66 -16.98 -39.38
CA TRP A 144 6.37 -17.72 -38.35
C TRP A 144 7.67 -17.01 -37.96
N GLY A 145 8.09 -17.21 -36.72
CA GLY A 145 9.32 -16.61 -36.23
C GLY A 145 9.49 -16.71 -34.72
N ILE A 146 10.32 -15.81 -34.18
CA ILE A 146 10.64 -15.72 -32.76
C ILE A 146 10.43 -14.29 -32.31
N GLU A 147 10.01 -14.09 -31.07
CA GLU A 147 10.06 -12.79 -30.44
C GLU A 147 10.38 -12.85 -28.95
N ILE A 148 11.03 -11.80 -28.48
CA ILE A 148 11.34 -11.57 -27.07
C ILE A 148 11.16 -10.09 -26.72
N LEU A 149 10.78 -9.83 -25.48
CA LEU A 149 10.73 -8.51 -24.87
C LEU A 149 11.50 -8.58 -23.55
N CYS A 150 12.50 -7.71 -23.39
CA CYS A 150 13.24 -7.58 -22.15
C CYS A 150 12.91 -6.24 -21.50
N ILE A 151 12.58 -6.25 -20.21
CA ILE A 151 12.41 -5.06 -19.37
C ILE A 151 13.64 -4.93 -18.47
N ILE A 152 14.36 -3.84 -18.61
CA ILE A 152 15.69 -3.61 -18.05
C ILE A 152 15.59 -2.41 -17.10
N PRO A 153 15.54 -2.63 -15.77
CA PRO A 153 15.63 -1.55 -14.81
C PRO A 153 17.07 -1.03 -14.72
N ILE A 154 17.25 0.28 -14.76
CA ILE A 154 18.56 0.94 -14.59
C ILE A 154 18.68 1.39 -13.13
N SER A 155 19.73 0.90 -12.45
CA SER A 155 20.00 1.23 -11.06
C SER A 155 20.59 2.64 -10.92
N ASN A 156 20.42 3.28 -9.75
CA ASN A 156 20.87 4.67 -9.50
C ASN A 156 22.39 4.88 -9.60
N ASP A 157 23.18 3.81 -9.51
CA ASP A 157 24.63 3.77 -9.66
C ASP A 157 25.09 3.63 -11.12
N GLN A 158 24.17 3.36 -12.05
CA GLN A 158 24.45 3.22 -13.48
C GLN A 158 24.08 4.50 -14.25
N SER A 159 24.90 4.85 -15.24
CA SER A 159 24.60 5.96 -16.15
C SER A 159 23.56 5.54 -17.18
N VAL A 160 22.38 6.18 -17.15
CA VAL A 160 21.28 5.96 -18.09
C VAL A 160 21.76 6.08 -19.54
N LYS A 161 22.55 7.13 -19.85
CA LYS A 161 23.12 7.35 -21.18
C LYS A 161 24.03 6.22 -21.65
N THR A 162 24.76 5.59 -20.72
CA THR A 162 25.66 4.48 -21.04
C THR A 162 24.87 3.24 -21.40
N VAL A 163 23.79 2.95 -20.66
CA VAL A 163 22.89 1.83 -20.94
C VAL A 163 22.15 2.06 -22.25
N ASP A 164 21.66 3.28 -22.50
CA ASP A 164 20.97 3.64 -23.75
C ASP A 164 21.88 3.41 -24.97
N ASN A 165 23.11 3.92 -24.94
CA ASN A 165 24.09 3.70 -26.01
C ASN A 165 24.40 2.21 -26.24
N LEU A 166 24.48 1.42 -25.16
CA LEU A 166 24.72 -0.02 -25.24
C LEU A 166 23.55 -0.74 -25.92
N LEU A 167 22.32 -0.49 -25.47
CA LEU A 167 21.12 -1.13 -26.00
C LEU A 167 20.87 -0.71 -27.45
N GLU A 168 21.09 0.55 -27.80
CA GLU A 168 20.96 1.05 -29.18
C GLU A 168 22.01 0.43 -30.11
N SER A 169 23.26 0.28 -29.65
CA SER A 169 24.31 -0.46 -30.36
C SER A 169 23.96 -1.93 -30.61
N ILE A 170 23.37 -2.61 -29.62
CA ILE A 170 22.90 -3.99 -29.76
C ILE A 170 21.72 -4.04 -30.76
N SER A 171 20.76 -3.13 -30.62
CA SER A 171 19.57 -3.06 -31.48
C SER A 171 19.92 -2.85 -32.94
N ASN A 172 20.80 -1.89 -33.24
CA ASN A 172 21.28 -1.61 -34.60
C ASN A 172 21.99 -2.81 -35.23
N ARG A 173 22.78 -3.57 -34.45
CA ARG A 173 23.41 -4.80 -34.93
C ARG A 173 22.36 -5.88 -35.22
N LEU A 174 21.39 -6.07 -34.33
CA LEU A 174 20.33 -7.07 -34.50
C LEU A 174 19.36 -6.77 -35.65
N GLN A 175 19.06 -5.50 -35.93
CA GLN A 175 18.23 -5.10 -37.08
C GLN A 175 18.94 -5.36 -38.42
N ASN A 176 20.23 -5.02 -38.51
CA ASN A 176 20.97 -4.99 -39.78
C ASN A 176 21.72 -6.30 -40.10
N SER A 177 21.78 -7.25 -39.17
CA SER A 177 22.65 -8.40 -39.31
C SER A 177 22.06 -9.54 -40.13
N LYS A 178 22.78 -9.95 -41.18
CA LYS A 178 22.74 -11.31 -41.74
C LYS A 178 23.64 -12.30 -40.96
N SER A 179 24.33 -11.83 -39.91
CA SER A 179 25.42 -12.50 -39.20
C SER A 179 25.27 -12.42 -37.67
N ASN A 180 26.07 -13.20 -36.95
CA ASN A 180 25.98 -13.35 -35.48
C ASN A 180 26.19 -12.03 -34.73
N LEU A 181 25.42 -11.82 -33.66
CA LEU A 181 25.69 -10.76 -32.69
C LEU A 181 27.00 -11.08 -31.96
N VAL A 182 28.06 -10.31 -32.27
CA VAL A 182 29.35 -10.41 -31.57
C VAL A 182 29.43 -9.31 -30.53
N LEU A 183 29.42 -9.70 -29.26
CA LEU A 183 29.57 -8.81 -28.11
C LEU A 183 31.04 -8.75 -27.66
N SER A 184 31.57 -7.55 -27.48
CA SER A 184 32.89 -7.33 -26.88
C SER A 184 32.89 -7.68 -25.39
N ASP A 185 34.06 -7.94 -24.80
CA ASP A 185 34.14 -8.27 -23.37
C ASP A 185 33.71 -7.12 -22.46
N ILE A 186 33.78 -5.87 -22.94
CA ILE A 186 33.25 -4.69 -22.24
C ILE A 186 31.72 -4.75 -22.22
N GLU A 187 31.09 -4.97 -23.37
CA GLU A 187 29.64 -5.08 -23.48
C GLU A 187 29.09 -6.24 -22.65
N LYS A 188 29.77 -7.39 -22.67
CA LYS A 188 29.39 -8.55 -21.82
C LYS A 188 29.39 -8.19 -20.34
N ARG A 189 30.39 -7.43 -19.86
CA ARG A 189 30.43 -6.95 -18.46
C ARG A 189 29.29 -5.98 -18.18
N GLN A 190 29.07 -5.00 -19.06
CA GLN A 190 27.98 -4.03 -18.89
C GLN A 190 26.60 -4.70 -18.86
N ILE A 191 26.37 -5.70 -19.72
CA ILE A 191 25.12 -6.48 -19.70
C ILE A 191 25.01 -7.32 -18.42
N ALA A 192 26.12 -7.88 -17.92
CA ALA A 192 26.12 -8.66 -16.68
C ALA A 192 25.83 -7.81 -15.43
N GLU A 193 26.11 -6.50 -15.47
CA GLU A 193 25.75 -5.54 -14.42
C GLU A 193 24.25 -5.17 -14.42
N LEU A 194 23.49 -5.53 -15.47
CA LEU A 194 22.05 -5.32 -15.51
C LEU A 194 21.35 -6.41 -14.70
N ILE A 195 21.00 -6.09 -13.46
CA ILE A 195 20.29 -6.99 -12.54
C ILE A 195 18.78 -6.80 -12.72
N ASN A 196 17.97 -7.78 -12.31
CA ASN A 196 16.51 -7.68 -12.26
C ASN A 196 15.81 -7.52 -13.63
N VAL A 197 16.50 -7.89 -14.73
CA VAL A 197 15.91 -7.93 -16.07
C VAL A 197 14.78 -8.95 -16.12
N THR A 198 13.60 -8.53 -16.56
CA THR A 198 12.44 -9.41 -16.77
C THR A 198 12.28 -9.69 -18.26
N ILE A 199 12.00 -10.94 -18.62
CA ILE A 199 12.00 -11.39 -20.02
C ILE A 199 10.67 -12.06 -20.33
N TYR A 200 10.05 -11.65 -21.43
CA TYR A 200 8.86 -12.23 -22.00
C TYR A 200 9.15 -12.75 -23.41
N GLY A 201 8.59 -13.91 -23.77
CA GLY A 201 8.79 -14.56 -25.06
C GLY A 201 8.06 -15.89 -25.09
N SER A 202 8.12 -16.60 -26.22
CA SER A 202 7.55 -17.96 -26.31
C SER A 202 8.16 -18.88 -25.25
N GLU A 203 7.36 -19.82 -24.73
CA GLU A 203 7.81 -20.85 -23.78
C GLU A 203 9.05 -21.58 -24.32
N THR A 204 9.08 -21.89 -25.62
CA THR A 204 10.23 -22.52 -26.28
C THR A 204 11.54 -21.73 -26.22
N CYS A 205 11.49 -20.44 -25.92
CA CYS A 205 12.65 -19.55 -25.84
C CYS A 205 12.97 -19.14 -24.38
N VAL A 206 11.99 -19.12 -23.49
CA VAL A 206 12.10 -18.59 -22.12
C VAL A 206 11.56 -19.61 -21.11
N ASP A 207 12.32 -20.68 -20.87
CA ASP A 207 11.95 -21.74 -19.92
C ASP A 207 12.24 -21.37 -18.45
N ASN A 208 13.11 -20.39 -18.19
CA ASN A 208 13.54 -20.02 -16.84
C ASN A 208 13.51 -18.49 -16.64
N PRO A 209 12.70 -17.96 -15.70
CA PRO A 209 12.57 -16.53 -15.44
C PRO A 209 13.87 -15.88 -14.91
N ASN A 210 14.85 -16.66 -14.44
CA ASN A 210 16.15 -16.17 -13.97
C ASN A 210 17.23 -16.13 -15.08
N THR A 211 16.87 -16.35 -16.33
CA THR A 211 17.82 -16.31 -17.44
C THR A 211 18.32 -14.87 -17.65
N SER A 212 19.65 -14.67 -17.67
CA SER A 212 20.20 -13.33 -17.89
C SER A 212 20.06 -12.88 -19.35
N LEU A 213 20.00 -11.56 -19.56
CA LEU A 213 19.95 -10.95 -20.90
C LEU A 213 21.11 -11.43 -21.79
N LEU A 214 22.31 -11.55 -21.23
CA LEU A 214 23.49 -12.03 -21.95
C LEU A 214 23.29 -13.45 -22.50
N VAL A 215 22.70 -14.35 -21.71
CA VAL A 215 22.44 -15.73 -22.14
C VAL A 215 21.47 -15.75 -23.32
N ILE A 216 20.41 -14.92 -23.27
CA ILE A 216 19.44 -14.83 -24.37
C ILE A 216 20.08 -14.29 -25.63
N LEU A 217 20.83 -13.18 -25.53
CA LEU A 217 21.51 -12.57 -26.68
C LEU A 217 22.46 -13.56 -27.37
N ASN A 218 23.13 -14.42 -26.61
CA ASN A 218 23.98 -15.48 -27.16
C ASN A 218 23.20 -16.63 -27.83
N LYS A 219 21.97 -16.91 -27.39
CA LYS A 219 21.11 -17.98 -27.94
C LYS A 219 20.32 -17.56 -29.17
N LEU A 220 20.14 -16.25 -29.42
CA LEU A 220 19.31 -15.76 -30.53
C LEU A 220 19.65 -16.40 -31.89
N GLN A 221 20.95 -16.58 -32.17
CA GLN A 221 21.39 -17.19 -33.42
C GLN A 221 20.99 -18.67 -33.54
N GLU A 222 21.09 -19.41 -32.43
CA GLU A 222 20.64 -20.80 -32.37
C GLU A 222 19.14 -20.87 -32.68
N TRP A 223 18.35 -20.00 -32.04
CA TRP A 223 16.91 -19.94 -32.23
C TRP A 223 16.53 -19.58 -33.67
N GLN A 224 17.19 -18.59 -34.27
CA GLN A 224 16.97 -18.24 -35.67
C GLN A 224 17.18 -19.42 -36.63
N LYS A 225 18.12 -20.33 -36.31
CA LYS A 225 18.51 -21.46 -37.16
C LYS A 225 17.54 -22.63 -37.07
N TYR A 226 17.04 -22.97 -35.88
CA TYR A 226 16.24 -24.19 -35.69
C TYR A 226 14.74 -23.89 -35.60
N GLU A 227 13.95 -24.54 -36.47
CA GLU A 227 12.50 -24.29 -36.60
C GLU A 227 11.68 -24.64 -35.36
N ASN A 228 12.19 -25.46 -34.44
CA ASN A 228 11.53 -25.81 -33.17
C ASN A 228 11.35 -24.61 -32.22
N PHE A 229 12.13 -23.54 -32.41
CA PHE A 229 11.96 -22.29 -31.68
C PHE A 229 10.94 -21.35 -32.33
N HIS A 230 10.52 -21.64 -33.58
CA HIS A 230 9.67 -20.73 -34.35
C HIS A 230 8.20 -21.03 -34.08
N HIS A 231 7.45 -19.98 -33.78
CA HIS A 231 6.02 -20.02 -33.53
C HIS A 231 5.30 -19.00 -34.42
N PRO A 232 3.96 -19.08 -34.54
CA PRO A 232 3.20 -18.03 -35.20
C PRO A 232 3.44 -16.68 -34.51
N LEU A 233 3.74 -15.66 -35.30
CA LEU A 233 3.88 -14.26 -34.87
C LEU A 233 2.68 -13.43 -35.30
N MET A 234 2.16 -13.68 -36.51
CA MET A 234 1.01 -12.97 -37.08
C MET A 234 0.09 -13.93 -37.82
N TYR A 235 -1.21 -13.67 -37.74
CA TYR A 235 -2.25 -14.31 -38.53
C TYR A 235 -2.88 -13.31 -39.48
N THR A 236 -2.94 -13.67 -40.75
CA THR A 236 -3.84 -13.04 -41.72
C THR A 236 -5.02 -13.98 -41.90
N MET A 237 -6.23 -13.45 -41.69
CA MET A 237 -7.46 -14.22 -41.67
C MET A 237 -8.47 -13.61 -42.63
N HIS A 238 -9.16 -14.44 -43.40
CA HIS A 238 -10.21 -13.99 -44.31
C HIS A 238 -11.61 -14.37 -43.80
N SER A 239 -12.59 -13.51 -44.08
CA SER A 239 -13.98 -13.70 -43.66
C SER A 239 -14.56 -15.00 -44.24
N LEU A 240 -15.22 -15.81 -43.41
CA LEU A 240 -15.91 -17.03 -43.88
C LEU A 240 -17.01 -16.69 -44.89
N ARG A 241 -17.72 -15.58 -44.68
CA ARG A 241 -18.76 -15.09 -45.59
C ARG A 241 -18.18 -14.83 -46.98
N TRP A 242 -17.02 -14.18 -47.05
CA TRP A 242 -16.37 -13.88 -48.32
C TRP A 242 -15.74 -15.12 -48.96
N LEU A 243 -15.09 -15.98 -48.16
CA LEU A 243 -14.42 -17.20 -48.64
C LEU A 243 -15.41 -18.19 -49.28
N TYR A 244 -16.57 -18.40 -48.64
CA TYR A 244 -17.59 -19.36 -49.05
C TYR A 244 -18.77 -18.73 -49.81
N LYS A 245 -18.81 -17.40 -49.95
CA LYS A 245 -19.96 -16.66 -50.52
C LYS A 245 -21.30 -17.07 -49.90
N ASN A 246 -21.30 -17.33 -48.59
CA ASN A 246 -22.48 -17.75 -47.85
C ASN A 246 -22.87 -16.69 -46.82
N ASP A 247 -24.03 -16.08 -47.06
CA ASP A 247 -24.57 -14.99 -46.26
C ASP A 247 -25.04 -15.41 -44.85
N GLN A 248 -25.06 -16.71 -44.56
CA GLN A 248 -25.32 -17.22 -43.21
C GLN A 248 -24.14 -17.00 -42.26
N PHE A 249 -22.92 -16.80 -42.78
CA PHE A 249 -21.77 -16.49 -41.93
C PHE A 249 -21.84 -15.06 -41.38
N PRO A 250 -21.45 -14.84 -40.11
CA PRO A 250 -21.51 -13.53 -39.50
C PRO A 250 -20.55 -12.53 -40.17
N ILE A 251 -20.93 -11.26 -40.16
CA ILE A 251 -20.07 -10.15 -40.59
C ILE A 251 -19.28 -9.65 -39.38
N THR A 252 -18.07 -9.15 -39.60
CA THR A 252 -17.31 -8.44 -38.57
C THR A 252 -16.78 -7.12 -39.14
N TYR A 253 -16.78 -6.10 -38.29
CA TYR A 253 -16.36 -4.75 -38.62
C TYR A 253 -15.17 -4.36 -37.77
N ASN A 254 -14.26 -3.58 -38.36
CA ASN A 254 -13.20 -2.92 -37.61
C ASN A 254 -13.83 -1.81 -36.76
N LEU A 255 -13.28 -1.60 -35.56
CA LEU A 255 -13.73 -0.52 -34.70
C LEU A 255 -13.35 0.84 -35.30
N THR A 256 -14.14 1.85 -34.99
CA THR A 256 -13.86 3.24 -35.39
C THR A 256 -12.98 3.90 -34.35
N ASP A 257 -12.24 4.95 -34.74
CA ASP A 257 -11.41 5.74 -33.82
C ASP A 257 -12.21 6.27 -32.62
N GLN A 258 -13.48 6.63 -32.84
CA GLN A 258 -14.38 7.08 -31.78
C GLN A 258 -14.65 5.96 -30.75
N ILE A 259 -14.90 4.73 -31.21
CA ILE A 259 -15.13 3.59 -30.31
C ILE A 259 -13.83 3.23 -29.57
N HIS A 260 -12.68 3.32 -30.25
CA HIS A 260 -11.38 3.17 -29.58
C HIS A 260 -11.18 4.20 -28.47
N TYR A 261 -11.52 5.46 -28.74
CA TYR A 261 -11.47 6.54 -27.77
C TYR A 261 -12.42 6.30 -26.59
N ASP A 262 -13.66 5.89 -26.82
CA ASP A 262 -14.63 5.65 -25.75
C ASP A 262 -14.23 4.45 -24.87
N ILE A 263 -13.66 3.40 -25.45
CA ILE A 263 -13.12 2.26 -24.68
C ILE A 263 -11.86 2.66 -23.90
N SER A 264 -11.04 3.56 -24.44
CA SER A 264 -9.87 4.09 -23.71
C SER A 264 -10.27 4.87 -22.44
N LYS A 265 -11.43 5.52 -22.42
CA LYS A 265 -11.95 6.14 -21.17
C LYS A 265 -12.31 5.11 -20.11
N ILE A 266 -12.75 3.93 -20.53
CA ILE A 266 -13.08 2.83 -19.62
C ILE A 266 -11.80 2.21 -19.02
N GLN A 267 -10.68 2.23 -19.75
CA GLN A 267 -9.37 1.73 -19.25
C GLN A 267 -8.97 2.38 -17.92
N ILE A 268 -9.22 3.68 -17.78
CA ILE A 268 -8.93 4.46 -16.56
C ILE A 268 -9.61 3.87 -15.32
N PHE A 269 -10.74 3.17 -15.49
CA PHE A 269 -11.44 2.52 -14.38
C PHE A 269 -11.03 1.04 -14.23
N ILE A 270 -10.89 0.32 -15.35
CA ILE A 270 -10.58 -1.13 -15.32
C ILE A 270 -9.20 -1.41 -14.72
N ILE A 271 -8.17 -0.66 -15.11
CA ILE A 271 -6.79 -0.95 -14.70
C ILE A 271 -6.59 -0.80 -13.19
N PRO A 272 -7.05 0.30 -12.55
CA PRO A 272 -6.98 0.42 -11.09
C PRO A 272 -7.81 -0.65 -10.36
N ILE A 273 -8.97 -1.05 -10.90
CA ILE A 273 -9.78 -2.13 -10.32
C ILE A 273 -9.04 -3.47 -10.40
N ASP A 274 -8.51 -3.84 -11.57
CA ASP A 274 -7.74 -5.09 -11.75
C ASP A 274 -6.52 -5.12 -10.82
N THR A 275 -5.84 -3.98 -10.64
CA THR A 275 -4.71 -3.86 -9.71
C THR A 275 -5.14 -4.07 -8.27
N SER A 276 -6.16 -3.34 -7.82
CA SER A 276 -6.66 -3.43 -6.44
C SER A 276 -7.22 -4.82 -6.11
N ILE A 277 -7.89 -5.48 -7.07
CA ILE A 277 -8.35 -6.86 -6.91
C ILE A 277 -7.16 -7.80 -6.74
N LYS A 278 -6.12 -7.68 -7.58
CA LYS A 278 -4.91 -8.51 -7.46
C LYS A 278 -4.22 -8.32 -6.10
N ASP A 279 -4.12 -7.07 -5.62
CA ASP A 279 -3.49 -6.77 -4.33
C ASP A 279 -4.27 -7.37 -3.17
N ILE A 280 -5.61 -7.25 -3.17
CA ILE A 280 -6.46 -7.89 -2.15
C ILE A 280 -6.38 -9.41 -2.27
N GLN A 281 -6.37 -9.98 -3.48
CA GLN A 281 -6.26 -11.42 -3.67
C GLN A 281 -4.93 -11.95 -3.09
N GLN A 282 -3.81 -11.29 -3.37
CA GLN A 282 -2.51 -11.66 -2.80
C GLN A 282 -2.47 -11.53 -1.27
N LEU A 283 -3.16 -10.54 -0.73
CA LEU A 283 -3.30 -10.34 0.70
C LEU A 283 -4.13 -11.48 1.32
N LEU A 284 -5.26 -11.85 0.71
CA LEU A 284 -6.08 -13.00 1.11
C LEU A 284 -5.24 -14.30 1.09
N ASP A 285 -4.49 -14.55 0.03
CA ASP A 285 -3.67 -15.76 -0.15
C ASP A 285 -2.55 -15.89 0.91
N LYS A 286 -2.05 -14.76 1.44
CA LYS A 286 -1.02 -14.73 2.49
C LYS A 286 -1.59 -14.84 3.90
N THR A 287 -2.90 -14.78 4.05
CA THR A 287 -3.56 -14.76 5.37
C THR A 287 -3.99 -16.16 5.76
N PRO A 288 -3.79 -16.60 7.02
CA PRO A 288 -4.33 -17.87 7.49
C PRO A 288 -5.86 -17.95 7.35
N GLU A 289 -6.38 -19.18 7.20
CA GLU A 289 -7.82 -19.42 7.04
C GLU A 289 -8.61 -18.96 8.27
N ASP A 290 -8.10 -19.29 9.47
CA ASP A 290 -8.67 -18.94 10.76
C ASP A 290 -7.63 -18.29 11.69
N PHE A 291 -8.07 -17.30 12.46
CA PHE A 291 -7.37 -16.68 13.59
C PHE A 291 -7.75 -17.36 14.91
N SER A 292 -6.90 -17.22 15.94
CA SER A 292 -7.21 -17.72 17.29
C SER A 292 -8.29 -16.90 18.02
N ASP A 293 -8.61 -15.72 17.52
CA ASP A 293 -9.56 -14.77 18.10
C ASP A 293 -10.88 -14.80 17.30
N LEU A 294 -11.97 -15.02 18.02
CA LEU A 294 -13.30 -15.25 17.44
C LEU A 294 -13.88 -13.97 16.81
N THR A 295 -13.60 -12.80 17.38
CA THR A 295 -14.05 -11.51 16.87
C THR A 295 -13.31 -11.17 15.57
N LEU A 296 -12.01 -11.42 15.54
CA LEU A 296 -11.17 -11.28 14.34
C LEU A 296 -11.62 -12.22 13.22
N ASN A 297 -11.99 -13.47 13.54
CA ASN A 297 -12.56 -14.38 12.56
C ASN A 297 -13.86 -13.83 11.96
N GLN A 298 -14.77 -13.32 12.79
CA GLN A 298 -16.04 -12.76 12.30
C GLN A 298 -15.82 -11.55 11.40
N GLN A 299 -14.93 -10.63 11.78
CA GLN A 299 -14.57 -9.47 10.96
C GLN A 299 -13.92 -9.90 9.65
N TRP A 300 -13.03 -10.90 9.69
CA TRP A 300 -12.35 -11.41 8.52
C TRP A 300 -13.27 -12.11 7.53
N THR A 301 -14.18 -12.95 8.04
CA THR A 301 -15.22 -13.59 7.23
C THR A 301 -16.08 -12.53 6.54
N HIS A 302 -16.48 -11.49 7.28
CA HIS A 302 -17.26 -10.38 6.72
C HIS A 302 -16.50 -9.66 5.58
N TYR A 303 -15.22 -9.32 5.77
CA TYR A 303 -14.41 -8.70 4.72
C TYR A 303 -14.25 -9.59 3.48
N LYS A 304 -14.05 -10.91 3.67
CA LYS A 304 -14.01 -11.89 2.57
C LYS A 304 -15.32 -11.88 1.78
N GLU A 305 -16.46 -11.93 2.47
CA GLU A 305 -17.79 -11.91 1.84
C GLU A 305 -18.03 -10.62 1.05
N GLU A 306 -17.67 -9.46 1.60
CA GLU A 306 -17.74 -8.18 0.89
C GLU A 306 -16.85 -8.16 -0.35
N PHE A 307 -15.61 -8.65 -0.24
CA PHE A 307 -14.67 -8.73 -1.37
C PHE A 307 -15.22 -9.61 -2.49
N TYR A 308 -15.69 -10.81 -2.18
CA TYR A 308 -16.28 -11.69 -3.20
C TYR A 308 -17.54 -11.10 -3.83
N THR A 309 -18.30 -10.31 -3.08
CA THR A 309 -19.47 -9.59 -3.59
C THR A 309 -19.08 -8.50 -4.59
N LEU A 310 -18.05 -7.70 -4.28
CA LEU A 310 -17.50 -6.71 -5.21
C LEU A 310 -16.86 -7.38 -6.43
N LEU A 311 -16.08 -8.44 -6.24
CA LEU A 311 -15.44 -9.20 -7.31
C LEU A 311 -16.48 -9.78 -8.28
N ASN A 312 -17.56 -10.35 -7.76
CA ASN A 312 -18.67 -10.85 -8.59
C ASN A 312 -19.34 -9.71 -9.38
N THR A 313 -19.55 -8.56 -8.75
CA THR A 313 -20.12 -7.38 -9.40
C THR A 313 -19.22 -6.85 -10.51
N TYR A 314 -17.92 -6.74 -10.25
CA TYR A 314 -16.92 -6.39 -11.24
C TYR A 314 -16.92 -7.35 -12.42
N ASN A 315 -16.87 -8.66 -12.16
CA ASN A 315 -16.87 -9.69 -13.18
C ASN A 315 -18.14 -9.64 -14.06
N LYS A 316 -19.32 -9.43 -13.46
CA LYS A 316 -20.57 -9.24 -14.21
C LYS A 316 -20.52 -8.03 -15.14
N CYS A 317 -20.03 -6.89 -14.64
CA CYS A 317 -19.89 -5.68 -15.44
C CYS A 317 -18.87 -5.88 -16.58
N ARG A 318 -17.78 -6.60 -16.32
CA ARG A 318 -16.75 -6.91 -17.32
C ARG A 318 -17.30 -7.83 -18.40
N GLU A 319 -18.06 -8.86 -18.04
CA GLU A 319 -18.74 -9.75 -19.00
C GLU A 319 -19.74 -9.00 -19.88
N ARG A 320 -20.45 -8.01 -19.32
CA ARG A 320 -21.35 -7.13 -20.08
C ARG A 320 -20.57 -6.33 -21.13
N LEU A 321 -19.46 -5.69 -20.77
CA LEU A 321 -18.60 -5.00 -21.75
C LEU A 321 -18.07 -5.92 -22.85
N LYS A 322 -17.63 -7.14 -22.49
CA LYS A 322 -17.17 -8.13 -23.48
C LYS A 322 -18.25 -8.41 -24.53
N ARG A 323 -19.50 -8.58 -24.09
CA ARG A 323 -20.64 -8.80 -25.00
C ARG A 323 -20.91 -7.58 -25.86
N THR A 324 -21.00 -6.39 -25.26
CA THR A 324 -21.21 -5.14 -26.00
C THR A 324 -20.14 -4.92 -27.06
N LEU A 325 -18.86 -5.13 -26.74
CA LEU A 325 -17.77 -5.03 -27.72
C LEU A 325 -17.91 -6.06 -28.84
N SER A 326 -18.26 -7.30 -28.53
CA SER A 326 -18.51 -8.34 -29.52
C SER A 326 -19.68 -7.97 -30.45
N ASP A 327 -20.77 -7.42 -29.90
CA ASP A 327 -21.95 -7.02 -30.67
C ASP A 327 -21.67 -5.82 -31.58
N ILE A 328 -20.91 -4.84 -31.09
CA ILE A 328 -20.41 -3.71 -31.90
C ILE A 328 -19.59 -4.25 -33.07
N ARG A 329 -18.67 -5.19 -32.82
CA ARG A 329 -17.85 -5.81 -33.86
C ARG A 329 -18.69 -6.61 -34.86
N ARG A 330 -19.84 -7.17 -34.47
CA ARG A 330 -20.74 -7.93 -35.35
C ARG A 330 -21.82 -7.07 -36.03
N ASN A 331 -21.88 -5.77 -35.72
CA ASN A 331 -22.95 -4.86 -36.15
C ASN A 331 -24.36 -5.40 -35.82
N SER A 332 -24.47 -6.18 -34.75
CA SER A 332 -25.75 -6.61 -34.17
C SER A 332 -26.37 -5.53 -33.28
N TYR A 333 -25.65 -4.43 -33.04
CA TYR A 333 -26.06 -3.35 -32.17
C TYR A 333 -26.99 -2.34 -32.89
N ILE A 334 -28.29 -2.64 -32.90
CA ILE A 334 -29.30 -1.59 -32.84
C ILE A 334 -29.29 -1.15 -31.37
N LEU A 335 -29.06 0.15 -31.10
CA LEU A 335 -29.19 0.73 -29.76
C LEU A 335 -30.65 0.57 -29.29
N SER A 336 -31.05 -0.59 -28.77
CA SER A 336 -32.23 -0.70 -27.95
C SER A 336 -31.88 -0.10 -26.60
N HIS A 337 -32.48 1.06 -26.30
CA HIS A 337 -32.42 1.73 -25.00
C HIS A 337 -32.99 0.90 -23.83
N GLU A 338 -33.36 -0.37 -24.04
CA GLU A 338 -34.14 -1.17 -23.09
C GLU A 338 -33.31 -2.13 -22.22
N ASP A 339 -32.04 -2.42 -22.54
CA ASP A 339 -31.20 -3.33 -21.72
C ASP A 339 -30.19 -2.60 -20.79
N THR A 340 -30.34 -1.27 -20.62
CA THR A 340 -29.37 -0.43 -19.88
C THR A 340 -29.84 0.13 -18.55
N SER A 341 -31.08 -0.10 -18.09
CA SER A 341 -31.50 0.42 -16.79
C SER A 341 -31.40 -0.63 -15.70
N MET A 342 -30.24 -0.71 -15.03
CA MET A 342 -30.31 -0.95 -13.58
C MET A 342 -30.82 0.38 -13.02
N THR A 343 -32.04 0.44 -12.50
CA THR A 343 -32.66 1.73 -12.19
C THR A 343 -31.96 2.36 -10.98
N ILE A 344 -32.04 3.68 -10.88
CA ILE A 344 -31.50 4.43 -9.74
C ILE A 344 -32.12 3.92 -8.42
N GLU A 345 -33.35 3.39 -8.44
CA GLU A 345 -33.94 2.73 -7.27
C GLU A 345 -33.22 1.45 -6.85
N GLU A 346 -32.69 0.64 -7.77
CA GLU A 346 -31.97 -0.61 -7.45
C GLU A 346 -30.60 -0.35 -6.84
N ILE A 347 -29.86 0.62 -7.37
CA ILE A 347 -28.57 1.06 -6.82
C ILE A 347 -28.78 1.73 -5.45
N ASN A 348 -29.83 2.55 -5.31
CA ASN A 348 -30.20 3.16 -4.03
C ASN A 348 -30.67 2.13 -3.00
N ALA A 349 -31.34 1.04 -3.40
CA ALA A 349 -31.78 -0.02 -2.50
C ALA A 349 -30.58 -0.80 -1.93
N ILE A 350 -29.58 -1.10 -2.77
CA ILE A 350 -28.34 -1.77 -2.35
C ILE A 350 -27.54 -0.88 -1.38
N LEU A 351 -27.43 0.42 -1.68
CA LEU A 351 -26.73 1.39 -0.82
C LEU A 351 -27.48 1.70 0.47
N LYS A 352 -28.82 1.79 0.44
CA LYS A 352 -29.64 1.89 1.66
C LYS A 352 -29.51 0.65 2.51
N CYS A 353 -29.48 -0.56 1.93
CA CYS A 353 -29.24 -1.78 2.70
C CYS A 353 -27.84 -1.84 3.33
N SER A 354 -26.81 -1.24 2.71
CA SER A 354 -25.45 -1.24 3.25
C SER A 354 -25.16 -0.10 4.24
N LEU A 355 -25.85 1.04 4.13
CA LEU A 355 -25.64 2.24 4.96
C LEU A 355 -26.70 2.45 6.05
N ALA A 356 -27.91 1.89 5.91
CA ALA A 356 -29.02 2.08 6.85
C ALA A 356 -29.05 1.04 7.96
N LYS A 357 -27.94 0.86 8.68
CA LYS A 357 -27.98 0.21 10.01
C LYS A 357 -28.22 1.20 11.16
N GLU A 358 -28.27 2.50 10.91
CA GLU A 358 -28.69 3.48 11.91
C GLU A 358 -29.67 4.49 11.28
N HIS A 359 -30.68 4.88 12.07
CA HIS A 359 -31.95 5.47 11.66
C HIS A 359 -31.90 6.77 10.81
N SER A 360 -33.01 7.03 10.10
CA SER A 360 -33.43 8.24 9.34
C SER A 360 -33.22 8.21 7.81
N SER A 361 -34.11 8.90 7.09
CA SER A 361 -34.15 9.00 5.63
C SER A 361 -32.98 9.84 5.12
N VAL A 362 -32.04 9.22 4.41
CA VAL A 362 -30.85 9.88 3.84
C VAL A 362 -31.10 10.25 2.36
N ILE A 363 -30.78 11.49 1.98
CA ILE A 363 -30.69 11.92 0.58
C ILE A 363 -29.20 12.04 0.22
N LEU A 364 -28.76 11.22 -0.74
CA LEU A 364 -27.39 11.21 -1.27
C LEU A 364 -27.31 12.00 -2.57
N TRP A 365 -26.37 12.93 -2.68
CA TRP A 365 -26.12 13.69 -3.90
C TRP A 365 -24.65 13.60 -4.32
N TYR A 366 -24.43 13.43 -5.63
CA TYR A 366 -23.11 13.13 -6.21
C TYR A 366 -22.68 14.24 -7.16
N SER A 367 -21.51 14.84 -6.94
CA SER A 367 -20.89 15.74 -7.91
C SER A 367 -19.38 15.62 -7.86
N SER A 368 -18.73 15.74 -9.02
CA SER A 368 -17.28 15.93 -9.06
C SER A 368 -16.96 17.40 -8.82
N ASP A 369 -15.85 17.67 -8.15
CA ASP A 369 -15.37 19.00 -7.77
C ASP A 369 -15.16 19.97 -8.97
N GLN A 370 -15.33 19.49 -10.22
CA GLN A 370 -15.32 20.31 -11.43
C GLN A 370 -16.53 21.25 -11.55
N LEU A 371 -17.71 20.88 -11.04
CA LEU A 371 -18.92 21.70 -11.17
C LEU A 371 -18.79 23.01 -10.39
N LYS A 372 -18.35 22.91 -9.13
CA LYS A 372 -18.07 24.06 -8.25
C LYS A 372 -16.97 24.96 -8.80
N ARG A 373 -15.92 24.39 -9.42
CA ARG A 373 -14.80 25.16 -9.98
C ARG A 373 -15.12 25.84 -11.32
N ARG A 374 -15.92 25.23 -12.19
CA ARG A 374 -16.12 25.71 -13.57
C ARG A 374 -17.45 26.46 -13.77
N LYS A 375 -18.45 26.24 -12.93
CA LYS A 375 -19.79 26.85 -13.06
C LYS A 375 -20.37 27.18 -11.67
N LEU A 376 -19.73 28.13 -11.00
CA LEU A 376 -20.03 28.51 -9.61
C LEU A 376 -21.48 29.02 -9.43
N ASP A 377 -21.99 29.79 -10.39
CA ASP A 377 -23.37 30.29 -10.39
C ASP A 377 -24.40 29.15 -10.43
N LYS A 378 -24.08 28.09 -11.19
CA LYS A 378 -24.93 26.89 -11.30
C LYS A 378 -24.85 26.03 -10.03
N TRP A 379 -23.71 26.05 -9.34
CA TRP A 379 -23.56 25.41 -8.02
C TRP A 379 -24.40 26.13 -6.96
N GLU A 380 -24.40 27.46 -6.94
CA GLU A 380 -25.22 28.25 -6.00
C GLU A 380 -26.72 28.01 -6.22
N GLU A 381 -27.18 27.94 -7.47
CA GLU A 381 -28.57 27.59 -7.80
C GLU A 381 -28.97 26.20 -7.28
N ILE A 382 -28.11 25.20 -7.45
CA ILE A 382 -28.34 23.82 -7.00
C ILE A 382 -28.31 23.74 -5.46
N TYR A 383 -27.38 24.45 -4.83
CA TYR A 383 -27.27 24.52 -3.37
C TYR A 383 -28.54 25.11 -2.74
N GLU A 384 -29.09 26.18 -3.32
CA GLU A 384 -30.36 26.77 -2.90
C GLU A 384 -31.54 25.78 -3.07
N HIS A 385 -31.56 25.01 -4.14
CA HIS A 385 -32.59 23.98 -4.34
C HIS A 385 -32.50 22.84 -3.30
N LEU A 386 -31.29 22.42 -2.91
CA LEU A 386 -31.07 21.41 -1.88
C LEU A 386 -31.52 21.89 -0.48
N ILE A 387 -31.30 23.18 -0.19
CA ILE A 387 -31.78 23.84 1.03
C ILE A 387 -33.32 23.84 1.07
N LEU A 388 -33.96 24.17 -0.05
CA LEU A 388 -35.43 24.21 -0.17
C LEU A 388 -36.07 22.82 -0.02
N GLU A 389 -35.47 21.78 -0.59
CA GLU A 389 -35.95 20.39 -0.43
C GLU A 389 -35.82 19.90 1.02
N ARG A 390 -34.71 20.21 1.71
CA ARG A 390 -34.53 19.92 3.15
C ARG A 390 -35.62 20.57 4.03
N GLN A 391 -36.14 21.71 3.61
CA GLN A 391 -37.20 22.42 4.35
C GLN A 391 -38.59 21.80 4.13
N LYS A 392 -38.80 21.09 3.01
CA LYS A 392 -40.09 20.43 2.71
C LYS A 392 -40.23 19.08 3.40
N THR A 393 -39.16 18.31 3.54
CA THR A 393 -39.16 17.07 4.33
C THR A 393 -38.91 17.43 5.80
N LYS A 394 -39.71 16.90 6.73
CA LYS A 394 -39.57 17.19 8.17
C LYS A 394 -38.10 17.05 8.62
N GLN A 395 -37.68 17.88 9.58
CA GLN A 395 -36.30 18.14 10.07
C GLN A 395 -35.37 16.94 10.34
N GLU A 396 -35.82 15.70 10.19
CA GLU A 396 -35.06 14.46 10.38
C GLU A 396 -34.34 13.97 9.10
N THR A 397 -34.40 14.69 7.98
CA THR A 397 -33.67 14.31 6.74
C THR A 397 -32.23 14.82 6.76
N SER A 398 -31.26 13.92 6.67
CA SER A 398 -29.83 14.25 6.54
C SER A 398 -29.41 14.32 5.07
N LEU A 399 -28.79 15.44 4.68
CA LEU A 399 -28.17 15.65 3.37
C LEU A 399 -26.68 15.35 3.47
N ILE A 400 -26.20 14.36 2.70
CA ILE A 400 -24.79 13.99 2.66
C ILE A 400 -24.26 14.30 1.26
N TYR A 401 -23.39 15.30 1.17
CA TYR A 401 -22.61 15.58 -0.03
C TYR A 401 -21.37 14.68 -0.04
N VAL A 402 -21.17 13.92 -1.12
CA VAL A 402 -19.97 13.09 -1.26
C VAL A 402 -19.26 13.45 -2.57
N ASP A 403 -18.06 14.01 -2.44
CA ASP A 403 -17.12 14.23 -3.55
C ASP A 403 -16.26 12.99 -3.73
N PHE A 404 -16.17 12.48 -4.97
CA PHE A 404 -15.46 11.26 -5.31
C PHE A 404 -14.29 11.48 -6.28
N SER A 405 -13.77 12.70 -6.34
CA SER A 405 -12.52 13.00 -7.02
C SER A 405 -11.34 12.51 -6.16
N PRO A 406 -10.22 12.01 -6.75
CA PRO A 406 -9.06 11.55 -5.97
C PRO A 406 -8.44 12.73 -5.23
N CYS A 407 -8.77 12.86 -3.95
CA CYS A 407 -8.20 13.87 -3.07
C CYS A 407 -6.96 13.28 -2.40
N THR A 408 -5.84 14.00 -2.43
CA THR A 408 -4.60 13.63 -1.73
C THR A 408 -4.67 13.93 -0.22
N GLN A 409 -5.86 14.17 0.33
CA GLN A 409 -6.08 14.42 1.76
C GLN A 409 -6.28 13.11 2.51
N LYS A 410 -5.86 13.06 3.78
CA LYS A 410 -6.02 11.86 4.62
C LYS A 410 -7.50 11.69 4.96
N LEU A 411 -7.94 10.45 5.19
CA LEU A 411 -9.33 10.14 5.58
C LEU A 411 -9.78 10.94 6.83
N ASN A 412 -8.86 11.25 7.74
CA ASN A 412 -9.11 12.06 8.94
C ASN A 412 -9.31 13.56 8.64
N ASP A 413 -8.99 14.02 7.43
CA ASP A 413 -9.20 15.40 6.98
C ASP A 413 -10.57 15.58 6.30
N PHE A 414 -11.33 14.48 6.08
CA PHE A 414 -12.71 14.54 5.64
C PHE A 414 -13.61 14.92 6.81
N SER A 415 -14.16 16.14 6.80
CA SER A 415 -15.18 16.55 7.76
C SER A 415 -16.57 16.12 7.27
N ILE A 416 -17.29 15.35 8.08
CA ILE A 416 -18.76 15.28 7.95
C ILE A 416 -19.29 16.68 8.29
N VAL A 417 -19.75 17.41 7.28
CA VAL A 417 -20.37 18.72 7.50
C VAL A 417 -21.78 18.48 8.04
N HIS A 418 -21.88 18.37 9.36
CA HIS A 418 -23.16 18.54 10.03
C HIS A 418 -23.56 20.01 9.95
N LEU A 419 -24.72 20.29 9.36
CA LEU A 419 -25.24 21.65 9.28
C LEU A 419 -25.37 22.21 10.71
N PRO A 420 -24.84 23.41 10.98
CA PRO A 420 -24.79 23.96 12.32
C PRO A 420 -26.21 24.22 12.83
N ILE A 421 -26.51 23.77 14.05
CA ILE A 421 -27.51 24.45 14.88
C ILE A 421 -26.83 25.75 15.30
N GLU A 422 -27.45 26.88 14.98
CA GLU A 422 -26.89 28.22 15.18
C GLU A 422 -26.22 28.39 16.57
N SER A 423 -24.94 28.75 16.58
CA SER A 423 -24.42 29.81 17.45
C SER A 423 -22.95 30.15 17.13
N THR A 424 -22.79 31.33 16.54
CA THR A 424 -21.71 32.31 16.76
C THR A 424 -20.35 31.80 17.28
N SER A 425 -19.34 31.74 16.40
CA SER A 425 -18.10 32.56 16.48
C SER A 425 -17.04 32.12 15.44
N LYS A 426 -16.32 33.10 14.90
CA LYS A 426 -15.40 33.04 13.74
C LYS A 426 -14.17 32.14 13.97
N PRO A 427 -13.57 31.55 12.92
CA PRO A 427 -12.31 30.80 13.06
C PRO A 427 -11.09 31.74 13.03
N ARG A 428 -10.19 31.59 14.01
CA ARG A 428 -8.80 32.11 13.95
C ARG A 428 -7.90 31.05 13.31
N ARG A 429 -7.15 31.46 12.29
CA ARG A 429 -5.99 30.75 11.75
C ARG A 429 -4.87 30.85 12.79
N ASP A 430 -4.31 29.73 13.22
CA ASP A 430 -3.02 29.71 13.91
C ASP A 430 -2.09 28.64 13.35
N HIS A 431 -0.86 29.09 13.19
CA HIS A 431 0.26 28.46 12.50
C HIS A 431 0.86 27.31 13.30
N LEU A 432 1.26 26.24 12.59
CA LEU A 432 2.26 25.27 13.04
C LEU A 432 3.54 26.02 13.44
N LYS A 433 3.84 26.10 14.74
CA LYS A 433 5.14 26.52 15.25
C LYS A 433 5.99 25.28 15.50
N GLU A 434 7.02 25.09 14.69
CA GLU A 434 8.20 24.32 15.10
C GLU A 434 8.81 25.00 16.33
N GLN A 435 8.68 24.37 17.51
CA GLN A 435 9.44 24.78 18.68
C GLN A 435 10.84 24.14 18.61
N GLN A 436 11.80 24.90 18.08
CA GLN A 436 13.21 24.64 18.33
C GLN A 436 13.55 25.06 19.77
N LEU A 437 13.92 24.10 20.63
CA LEU A 437 14.63 24.40 21.88
C LEU A 437 16.11 24.72 21.59
N PRO A 438 16.80 25.44 22.49
CA PRO A 438 18.16 25.91 22.28
C PRO A 438 19.14 24.76 22.02
N SER A 439 20.08 24.98 21.11
CA SER A 439 21.19 24.07 20.85
C SER A 439 21.98 23.80 22.13
N ALA A 440 21.73 22.67 22.79
CA ALA A 440 22.53 22.19 23.90
C ALA A 440 23.85 21.61 23.34
N SER A 441 24.83 22.48 23.11
CA SER A 441 26.23 22.09 22.94
C SER A 441 26.81 21.70 24.31
N SER A 442 26.39 20.56 24.86
CA SER A 442 26.98 20.02 26.09
C SER A 442 28.24 19.19 25.76
N PRO A 443 29.43 19.52 26.30
CA PRO A 443 30.71 18.91 25.92
C PRO A 443 30.92 17.46 26.44
N LYS A 444 29.91 16.83 27.04
CA LYS A 444 30.04 15.51 27.70
C LYS A 444 29.69 14.30 26.83
N LEU A 445 28.82 14.44 25.82
CA LEU A 445 28.46 13.32 24.93
C LEU A 445 29.60 12.88 23.99
N GLN A 446 30.58 13.75 23.74
CA GLN A 446 31.72 13.45 22.87
C GLN A 446 32.84 12.65 23.55
N ARG A 447 32.97 12.69 24.88
CA ARG A 447 34.13 12.09 25.58
C ARG A 447 33.99 10.62 25.95
N SER A 448 32.79 10.04 25.97
CA SER A 448 32.59 8.62 26.39
C SER A 448 32.41 7.62 25.25
N LEU A 449 32.41 8.06 23.98
CA LEU A 449 32.15 7.22 22.79
C LEU A 449 33.41 6.99 21.94
N ALA A 450 34.57 7.50 22.35
CA ALA A 450 35.80 7.45 21.57
C ALA A 450 36.63 6.20 21.87
N SER A 451 36.19 5.02 21.40
CA SER A 451 37.11 3.88 21.17
C SER A 451 36.49 2.79 20.30
N SER A 452 36.19 3.08 19.03
CA SER A 452 36.26 2.11 17.91
C SER A 452 35.67 2.70 16.61
N LEU A 453 36.52 3.20 15.71
CA LEU A 453 36.17 3.43 14.30
C LEU A 453 37.42 3.28 13.42
N PRO A 454 37.28 2.69 12.23
CA PRO A 454 37.89 3.24 11.02
C PRO A 454 36.85 3.89 10.09
N SER A 455 37.38 4.82 9.30
CA SER A 455 36.82 5.70 8.25
C SER A 455 35.97 4.99 7.17
N GLU A 456 35.04 5.60 6.42
CA GLU A 456 35.07 6.83 5.60
C GLU A 456 33.68 7.45 5.33
N LYS A 457 33.67 8.64 4.71
CA LYS A 457 32.56 9.59 4.51
C LYS A 457 31.44 9.14 3.54
N LYS A 458 30.20 9.11 4.06
CA LYS A 458 28.94 9.53 3.41
C LYS A 458 28.25 10.52 4.36
N LEU A 459 27.44 11.46 3.85
CA LEU A 459 26.60 12.31 4.72
C LEU A 459 25.77 11.37 5.62
N PRO A 460 25.84 11.44 6.96
CA PRO A 460 25.29 10.38 7.79
C PRO A 460 23.77 10.47 7.81
N SER A 461 23.09 9.38 7.46
CA SER A 461 21.72 9.16 7.90
C SER A 461 21.70 9.25 9.43
N ILE A 462 20.84 10.11 9.98
CA ILE A 462 20.62 10.17 11.43
C ILE A 462 20.09 8.79 11.85
N THR A 463 20.79 8.14 12.78
CA THR A 463 20.33 6.88 13.37
C THR A 463 19.32 7.19 14.46
N GLU A 464 18.10 6.68 14.33
CA GLU A 464 17.07 6.79 15.38
C GLU A 464 17.12 5.57 16.30
N ILE A 465 16.87 5.77 17.58
CA ILE A 465 16.69 4.73 18.60
C ILE A 465 15.28 4.85 19.12
N ASN A 466 14.43 3.89 18.80
CA ASN A 466 13.02 3.89 19.17
C ASN A 466 12.79 3.06 20.43
N VAL A 467 12.32 3.70 21.50
CA VAL A 467 12.06 3.07 22.80
C VAL A 467 10.60 3.28 23.19
N LEU A 468 9.85 2.19 23.31
CA LEU A 468 8.45 2.22 23.75
C LEU A 468 8.37 2.14 25.28
N LEU A 469 7.61 3.03 25.91
CA LEU A 469 7.42 3.07 27.36
C LEU A 469 6.02 2.61 27.72
N MET A 470 5.90 1.52 28.48
CA MET A 470 4.61 0.94 28.86
C MET A 470 4.53 0.73 30.36
N GLY A 471 3.39 1.03 30.98
CA GLY A 471 3.21 0.84 32.42
C GLY A 471 1.79 1.15 32.88
N GLU A 472 1.46 0.70 34.09
CA GLU A 472 0.14 0.90 34.70
C GLU A 472 -0.17 2.39 34.94
N THR A 473 -1.46 2.70 35.09
CA THR A 473 -1.91 4.03 35.50
C THR A 473 -1.30 4.43 36.83
N GLY A 474 -0.72 5.64 36.87
CA GLY A 474 -0.09 6.18 38.08
C GLY A 474 1.28 5.60 38.41
N VAL A 475 1.92 4.82 37.54
CA VAL A 475 3.31 4.33 37.71
C VAL A 475 4.35 5.45 37.66
N GLY A 476 3.98 6.61 37.12
CA GLY A 476 4.87 7.78 36.99
C GLY A 476 5.64 7.84 35.67
N LYS A 477 5.06 7.34 34.57
CA LYS A 477 5.70 7.31 33.25
C LYS A 477 6.07 8.70 32.70
N SER A 478 5.13 9.65 32.71
CA SER A 478 5.39 11.04 32.28
C SER A 478 6.44 11.72 33.17
N THR A 479 6.37 11.49 34.48
CA THR A 479 7.38 11.95 35.45
C THR A 479 8.75 11.32 35.18
N PHE A 480 8.80 10.03 34.82
CA PHE A 480 10.02 9.34 34.45
C PHE A 480 10.65 9.94 33.19
N ILE A 481 9.87 10.26 32.16
CA ILE A 481 10.38 10.89 30.93
C ILE A 481 11.06 12.22 31.28
N ASN A 482 10.38 13.10 32.02
CA ASN A 482 10.97 14.37 32.44
C ASN A 482 12.22 14.17 33.32
N ALA A 483 12.16 13.27 34.31
CA ALA A 483 13.27 13.00 35.20
C ALA A 483 14.49 12.45 34.43
N PHE A 484 14.27 11.46 33.56
CA PHE A 484 15.31 10.82 32.75
C PHE A 484 16.07 11.82 31.89
N VAL A 485 15.36 12.75 31.24
CA VAL A 485 15.97 13.80 30.42
C VAL A 485 16.82 14.74 31.25
N ASN A 486 16.32 15.18 32.40
CA ASN A 486 17.09 16.03 33.31
C ASN A 486 18.32 15.29 33.87
N TYR A 487 18.23 13.99 34.13
CA TYR A 487 19.35 13.17 34.57
C TYR A 487 20.41 12.96 33.49
N LEU A 488 20.05 13.02 32.21
CA LEU A 488 21.01 13.00 31.10
C LEU A 488 21.67 14.36 30.86
N ILE A 489 21.02 15.46 31.25
CA ILE A 489 21.51 16.82 31.05
C ILE A 489 22.37 17.31 32.23
N PHE A 490 21.96 17.04 33.47
CA PHE A 490 22.60 17.57 34.67
C PHE A 490 23.18 16.46 35.55
N ASP A 491 24.50 16.48 35.77
CA ASP A 491 25.18 15.45 36.57
C ASP A 491 24.85 15.55 38.06
N THR A 492 24.51 16.75 38.53
CA THR A 492 24.25 17.05 39.93
C THR A 492 22.94 17.83 40.09
N LEU A 493 22.28 17.67 41.23
CA LEU A 493 21.04 18.37 41.52
C LEU A 493 21.28 19.89 41.60
N GLU A 494 22.45 20.31 42.08
CA GLU A 494 22.85 21.71 42.19
C GLU A 494 22.90 22.38 40.82
N GLN A 495 23.48 21.70 39.82
CA GLN A 495 23.47 22.19 38.43
C GLN A 495 22.04 22.30 37.89
N ALA A 496 21.20 21.30 38.15
CA ALA A 496 19.80 21.34 37.71
C ALA A 496 19.01 22.48 38.38
N GLN A 497 19.32 22.84 39.63
CA GLN A 497 18.69 23.95 40.35
C GLN A 497 19.10 25.33 39.81
N GLN A 498 20.34 25.46 39.34
CA GLN A 498 20.87 26.71 38.77
C GLN A 498 20.35 26.99 37.36
N ASN A 499 19.82 25.97 36.69
CA ASN A 499 19.24 26.07 35.35
C ASN A 499 17.71 25.93 35.41
N ASP A 500 17.06 26.07 34.26
CA ASP A 500 15.65 25.70 34.15
C ASP A 500 15.53 24.21 33.80
N PRO A 501 14.77 23.44 34.60
CA PRO A 501 14.52 22.03 34.30
C PRO A 501 13.83 21.87 32.95
N VAL A 502 14.23 20.86 32.21
CA VAL A 502 13.57 20.51 30.95
C VAL A 502 12.25 19.81 31.27
N VAL A 503 11.14 20.37 30.81
CA VAL A 503 9.80 19.80 30.98
C VAL A 503 9.21 19.57 29.60
N LEU A 504 9.04 18.31 29.24
CA LEU A 504 8.45 17.92 27.97
C LEU A 504 6.98 17.57 28.08
N ILE A 505 6.61 17.10 29.26
CA ILE A 505 5.24 16.70 29.58
C ILE A 505 4.86 17.50 30.81
N PRO A 506 3.73 18.24 30.82
CA PRO A 506 3.28 18.89 32.04
C PRO A 506 3.16 17.86 33.15
N VAL A 507 3.43 18.26 34.39
CA VAL A 507 3.26 17.39 35.56
C VAL A 507 2.41 18.08 36.62
N SER A 508 1.53 17.32 37.25
CA SER A 508 0.69 17.75 38.36
C SER A 508 0.75 16.72 39.48
N PHE A 509 1.14 17.14 40.68
CA PHE A 509 1.20 16.25 41.84
C PHE A 509 1.07 16.99 43.17
N LEU A 510 0.57 16.27 44.18
CA LEU A 510 0.50 16.74 45.56
C LEU A 510 1.84 16.53 46.28
N ILE A 511 2.29 17.54 47.02
CA ILE A 511 3.37 17.47 48.00
C ILE A 511 2.82 17.83 49.37
N THR A 512 3.26 17.11 50.39
CA THR A 512 2.96 17.41 51.79
C THR A 512 4.27 17.74 52.52
N THR A 513 4.32 18.85 53.27
CA THR A 513 5.51 19.28 54.02
C THR A 513 5.21 19.60 55.49
N GLY A 514 6.22 19.40 56.34
CA GLY A 514 6.16 19.69 57.78
C GLY A 514 5.28 18.74 58.60
N ASP A 515 5.36 18.88 59.92
CA ASP A 515 4.61 18.03 60.88
C ASP A 515 3.11 18.33 60.90
N GLN A 516 2.70 19.47 60.33
CA GLN A 516 1.30 19.89 60.19
C GLN A 516 0.66 19.42 58.87
N PHE A 517 1.38 18.63 58.08
CA PHE A 517 0.91 18.08 56.80
C PHE A 517 0.43 19.15 55.80
N ASN A 518 1.19 20.24 55.63
CA ASN A 518 0.83 21.30 54.70
C ASN A 518 0.85 20.79 53.26
N GLU A 519 -0.28 20.93 52.55
CA GLU A 519 -0.50 20.42 51.21
C GLU A 519 -0.25 21.47 50.12
N PHE A 520 0.50 21.09 49.08
CA PHE A 520 0.84 21.91 47.93
C PHE A 520 0.57 21.14 46.64
N ILE A 521 -0.29 21.68 45.77
CA ILE A 521 -0.48 21.14 44.41
C ILE A 521 0.56 21.81 43.50
N VAL A 522 1.56 21.05 43.10
CA VAL A 522 2.58 21.51 42.16
C VAL A 522 2.09 21.22 40.74
N LYS A 523 1.93 22.28 39.94
CA LYS A 523 1.72 22.20 38.50
C LYS A 523 2.91 22.83 37.79
N PHE A 524 3.51 22.11 36.85
CA PHE A 524 4.75 22.54 36.21
C PHE A 524 4.79 22.09 34.74
N GLY A 525 4.95 23.05 33.81
CA GLY A 525 4.83 22.85 32.35
C GLY A 525 3.57 23.48 31.74
N ASP A 526 3.55 23.61 30.42
CA ASP A 526 2.42 24.17 29.65
C ASP A 526 1.27 23.16 29.49
N ILE A 527 0.04 23.66 29.31
CA ILE A 527 -1.16 22.82 29.12
C ILE A 527 -1.01 21.98 27.84
N ASP A 528 -1.18 20.67 27.94
CA ASP A 528 -1.16 19.72 26.81
C ASP A 528 -2.54 19.08 26.68
N SER A 529 -3.16 19.19 25.51
CA SER A 529 -4.47 18.58 25.23
C SER A 529 -4.44 17.05 25.22
N ASN A 530 -3.26 16.42 25.15
CA ASN A 530 -3.08 14.97 25.25
C ASN A 530 -3.00 14.46 26.70
N GLU A 531 -2.94 15.35 27.70
CA GLU A 531 -2.77 15.02 29.11
C GLU A 531 -4.00 15.46 29.94
N ASN A 532 -4.75 14.51 30.48
CA ASN A 532 -5.93 14.77 31.31
C ASN A 532 -5.68 14.44 32.78
N TYR A 533 -5.68 15.48 33.62
CA TYR A 533 -5.45 15.38 35.08
C TYR A 533 -6.74 15.47 35.91
N GLU A 534 -7.92 15.56 35.29
CA GLU A 534 -9.18 15.85 35.97
C GLU A 534 -9.79 14.64 36.71
N HIS A 535 -9.37 13.42 36.34
CA HIS A 535 -9.96 12.19 36.86
C HIS A 535 -8.92 11.25 37.47
N GLN A 536 -8.95 11.13 38.79
CA GLN A 536 -8.04 10.28 39.55
C GLN A 536 -8.28 8.79 39.23
N GLY A 537 -7.26 8.10 38.69
CA GLY A 537 -7.34 6.68 38.32
C GLY A 537 -7.55 6.41 36.83
N GLN A 538 -7.78 7.44 36.00
CA GLN A 538 -7.74 7.32 34.53
C GLN A 538 -6.32 7.50 33.99
N SER A 539 -6.05 6.96 32.81
CA SER A 539 -4.79 7.26 32.11
C SER A 539 -4.71 8.76 31.86
N VAL A 540 -3.61 9.38 32.26
CA VAL A 540 -3.36 10.81 32.02
C VAL A 540 -3.10 11.05 30.53
N THR A 541 -2.23 10.26 29.93
CA THR A 541 -1.92 10.29 28.49
C THR A 541 -3.03 9.61 27.67
N GLN A 542 -3.60 10.29 26.68
CA GLN A 542 -4.72 9.77 25.87
C GLN A 542 -4.29 9.06 24.58
N GLN A 543 -3.23 9.53 23.92
CA GLN A 543 -2.69 8.95 22.69
C GLN A 543 -1.16 8.79 22.75
N CYS A 544 -0.64 7.84 21.96
CA CYS A 544 0.81 7.62 21.83
C CYS A 544 1.52 8.88 21.30
N LYS A 545 2.59 9.31 21.98
CA LYS A 545 3.35 10.52 21.61
C LYS A 545 4.86 10.25 21.65
N SER A 546 5.57 10.73 20.63
CA SER A 546 7.04 10.61 20.56
C SER A 546 7.74 11.87 21.04
N TYR A 547 8.75 11.68 21.89
CA TYR A 547 9.69 12.72 22.34
C TYR A 547 11.08 12.39 21.81
N ILE A 548 11.64 13.27 20.96
CA ILE A 548 12.91 13.04 20.27
C ILE A 548 14.03 13.86 20.92
N PHE A 549 15.12 13.19 21.27
CA PHE A 549 16.31 13.75 21.91
C PHE A 549 17.55 13.51 21.05
N LYS A 550 18.25 14.58 20.69
CA LYS A 550 19.54 14.47 20.01
C LYS A 550 20.61 14.09 21.02
N LEU A 551 21.11 12.85 20.95
CA LEU A 551 22.25 12.39 21.76
C LEU A 551 23.57 12.91 21.16
N ASN A 552 23.67 12.96 19.83
CA ASN A 552 24.76 13.64 19.13
C ASN A 552 24.30 14.01 17.70
N GLU A 553 25.20 14.55 16.88
CA GLU A 553 24.90 14.99 15.51
C GLU A 553 24.36 13.87 14.59
N LYS A 554 24.57 12.60 14.95
CA LYS A 554 24.20 11.43 14.14
C LYS A 554 23.21 10.49 14.82
N LEU A 555 22.81 10.76 16.07
CA LEU A 555 22.07 9.82 16.90
C LEU A 555 20.94 10.51 17.67
N CYS A 556 19.72 10.05 17.44
CA CYS A 556 18.52 10.54 18.11
C CYS A 556 17.86 9.41 18.91
N LEU A 557 17.50 9.69 20.16
CA LEU A 557 16.66 8.82 20.99
C LEU A 557 15.21 9.28 20.88
N ARG A 558 14.30 8.40 20.48
CA ARG A 558 12.86 8.62 20.46
C ARG A 558 12.23 7.81 21.60
N LEU A 559 11.73 8.51 22.62
CA LEU A 559 10.90 7.91 23.66
C LEU A 559 9.44 7.99 23.24
N ILE A 560 8.80 6.83 23.11
CA ILE A 560 7.39 6.70 22.72
C ILE A 560 6.59 6.48 23.99
N ASP A 561 5.87 7.51 24.39
CA ASP A 561 4.97 7.50 25.53
C ASP A 561 3.62 6.92 25.12
N THR A 562 3.12 5.92 25.85
CA THR A 562 1.85 5.26 25.54
C THR A 562 0.77 5.63 26.55
N PRO A 563 -0.53 5.49 26.22
CA PRO A 563 -1.57 5.43 27.23
C PRO A 563 -1.20 4.41 28.32
N SER A 564 -1.50 4.73 29.59
CA SER A 564 -1.32 3.81 30.71
C SER A 564 -2.42 2.75 30.71
N MET A 565 -2.10 1.54 31.17
CA MET A 565 -3.03 0.40 31.21
C MET A 565 -3.69 0.24 32.58
N GLY A 566 -4.88 -0.35 32.62
CA GLY A 566 -5.64 -0.56 33.86
C GLY A 566 -6.44 0.67 34.25
N ASP A 567 -7.10 1.30 33.26
CA ASP A 567 -7.95 2.46 33.46
C ASP A 567 -9.27 2.08 34.16
N THR A 568 -9.74 2.93 35.07
CA THR A 568 -11.06 2.81 35.73
C THR A 568 -12.26 2.74 34.76
N ARG A 569 -12.07 3.11 33.48
CA ARG A 569 -13.06 2.98 32.39
C ARG A 569 -13.28 1.53 31.93
N GLY A 570 -12.45 0.58 32.37
CA GLY A 570 -12.64 -0.86 32.18
C GLY A 570 -12.02 -1.43 30.91
N LEU A 571 -12.31 -2.71 30.68
CA LEU A 571 -11.67 -3.59 29.67
C LEU A 571 -11.65 -3.04 28.24
N VAL A 572 -12.77 -2.45 27.80
CA VAL A 572 -12.91 -1.92 26.42
C VAL A 572 -11.91 -0.80 26.15
N GLN A 573 -11.61 0.03 27.15
CA GLN A 573 -10.65 1.13 26.99
C GLN A 573 -9.21 0.62 26.88
N ASP A 574 -8.87 -0.46 27.56
CA ASP A 574 -7.55 -1.09 27.48
C ASP A 574 -7.33 -1.77 26.11
N GLU A 575 -8.37 -2.36 25.50
CA GLU A 575 -8.31 -2.89 24.11
C GLU A 575 -8.02 -1.79 23.10
N ILE A 576 -8.77 -0.67 23.15
CA ILE A 576 -8.53 0.51 22.31
C ILE A 576 -7.10 1.04 22.50
N SER A 577 -6.60 1.02 23.73
CA SER A 577 -5.25 1.51 24.06
C SER A 577 -4.16 0.61 23.46
N ILE A 578 -4.35 -0.72 23.48
CA ILE A 578 -3.44 -1.67 22.82
C ILE A 578 -3.47 -1.49 21.31
N ASP A 579 -4.64 -1.35 20.68
CA ASP A 579 -4.75 -1.14 19.24
C ASP A 579 -4.05 0.14 18.78
N HIS A 580 -4.16 1.22 19.56
CA HIS A 580 -3.41 2.46 19.32
C HIS A 580 -1.90 2.25 19.42
N ILE A 581 -1.41 1.49 20.41
CA ILE A 581 0.01 1.17 20.55
C ILE A 581 0.50 0.35 19.36
N LEU A 582 -0.22 -0.71 18.99
CA LEU A 582 0.14 -1.58 17.87
C LEU A 582 0.16 -0.81 16.54
N THR A 583 -0.84 0.03 16.31
CA THR A 583 -0.91 0.90 15.12
C THR A 583 0.27 1.88 15.08
N TYR A 584 0.63 2.47 16.21
CA TYR A 584 1.77 3.38 16.30
C TYR A 584 3.09 2.65 16.00
N VAL A 585 3.30 1.49 16.62
CA VAL A 585 4.49 0.65 16.41
C VAL A 585 4.59 0.22 14.95
N ASN A 586 3.48 -0.16 14.30
CA ASN A 586 3.49 -0.60 12.90
C ASN A 586 3.96 0.47 11.91
N ASN A 587 3.88 1.76 12.27
CA ASN A 587 4.36 2.87 11.45
C ASN A 587 5.87 3.16 11.62
N LEU A 588 6.56 2.42 12.48
CA LEU A 588 8.01 2.54 12.68
C LEU A 588 8.77 1.52 11.82
N SER A 589 9.93 1.91 11.28
CA SER A 589 10.79 0.97 10.54
C SER A 589 11.42 -0.09 11.45
N HIS A 590 11.70 0.26 12.70
CA HIS A 590 12.31 -0.61 13.69
C HIS A 590 12.04 -0.16 15.12
N LEU A 591 12.16 -1.09 16.07
CA LEU A 591 12.06 -0.84 17.50
C LEU A 591 13.33 -1.32 18.22
N ASN A 592 13.91 -0.52 19.10
CA ASN A 592 15.15 -0.86 19.80
C ASN A 592 14.90 -1.45 21.19
N ALA A 593 13.90 -0.96 21.92
CA ALA A 593 13.58 -1.47 23.25
C ALA A 593 12.12 -1.23 23.64
N ILE A 594 11.63 -2.06 24.56
CA ILE A 594 10.40 -1.79 25.32
C ILE A 594 10.77 -1.71 26.79
N CYS A 595 10.53 -0.55 27.39
CA CYS A 595 10.65 -0.37 28.83
C CYS A 595 9.29 -0.59 29.49
N LEU A 596 9.21 -1.64 30.29
CA LEU A 596 8.08 -1.92 31.17
C LEU A 596 8.33 -1.24 32.52
N LEU A 597 7.46 -0.29 32.88
CA LEU A 597 7.56 0.53 34.07
C LEU A 597 6.71 -0.05 35.21
N PHE A 598 7.28 -0.07 36.41
CA PHE A 598 6.67 -0.62 37.62
C PHE A 598 6.91 0.27 38.84
N LYS A 599 5.99 0.19 39.81
CA LYS A 599 6.30 0.61 41.18
C LYS A 599 6.99 -0.54 41.91
N PRO A 600 7.97 -0.24 42.78
CA PRO A 600 8.51 -1.24 43.68
C PRO A 600 7.49 -1.54 44.80
N ASN A 601 7.46 -2.79 45.26
CA ASN A 601 6.62 -3.27 46.37
C ASN A 601 5.10 -3.33 46.15
N ASP A 602 4.62 -3.45 44.91
CA ASP A 602 3.23 -3.80 44.70
C ASP A 602 2.95 -5.20 45.27
N SER A 603 1.81 -5.34 45.96
CA SER A 603 1.40 -6.61 46.57
C SER A 603 0.79 -7.59 45.57
N ARG A 604 0.37 -7.10 44.40
CA ARG A 604 -0.19 -7.86 43.27
C ARG A 604 0.16 -7.16 41.96
N LEU A 605 0.39 -7.94 40.91
CA LEU A 605 0.45 -7.41 39.54
C LEU A 605 -0.98 -7.16 39.06
N ASN A 606 -1.22 -6.07 38.34
CA ASN A 606 -2.50 -5.87 37.69
C ASN A 606 -2.68 -6.92 36.59
N MET A 607 -3.75 -7.72 36.71
CA MET A 607 -4.06 -8.78 35.75
C MET A 607 -4.23 -8.23 34.32
N PHE A 608 -4.73 -7.00 34.17
CA PHE A 608 -4.93 -6.35 32.88
C PHE A 608 -3.62 -5.86 32.26
N PHE A 609 -2.70 -5.31 33.06
CA PHE A 609 -1.37 -4.96 32.58
C PHE A 609 -0.61 -6.21 32.11
N GLY A 610 -0.70 -7.32 32.86
CA GLY A 610 -0.15 -8.61 32.44
C GLY A 610 -0.72 -9.10 31.11
N SER A 611 -2.04 -8.99 30.90
CA SER A 611 -2.69 -9.32 29.63
C SER A 611 -2.20 -8.42 28.48
N CYS A 612 -2.12 -7.11 28.72
CA CYS A 612 -1.64 -6.12 27.75
C CYS A 612 -0.18 -6.37 27.33
N VAL A 613 0.70 -6.63 28.29
CA VAL A 613 2.09 -7.01 28.04
C VAL A 613 2.14 -8.31 27.26
N ASN A 614 1.30 -9.30 27.58
CA ASN A 614 1.26 -10.55 26.84
C ASN A 614 0.81 -10.35 25.39
N GLN A 615 -0.23 -9.54 25.14
CA GLN A 615 -0.68 -9.24 23.79
C GLN A 615 0.39 -8.53 22.96
N LEU A 616 1.11 -7.56 23.56
CA LEU A 616 2.24 -6.89 22.91
C LEU A 616 3.41 -7.86 22.63
N LEU A 617 3.71 -8.75 23.57
CA LEU A 617 4.76 -9.75 23.42
C LEU A 617 4.40 -10.87 22.43
N MET A 618 3.12 -11.17 22.24
CA MET A 618 2.63 -12.06 21.18
C MET A 618 2.65 -11.39 19.80
N TYR A 619 2.48 -10.06 19.75
CA TYR A 619 2.65 -9.28 18.53
C TYR A 619 4.12 -9.27 18.07
N LEU A 620 5.04 -9.18 19.02
CA LEU A 620 6.48 -9.27 18.83
C LEU A 620 6.93 -10.75 18.84
N THR A 621 8.09 -11.06 18.29
CA THR A 621 8.60 -12.45 18.34
C THR A 621 9.47 -12.70 19.57
N PRO A 622 9.72 -13.97 19.92
CA PRO A 622 10.73 -14.32 20.93
C PRO A 622 12.12 -13.71 20.67
N ILE A 623 12.42 -13.35 19.41
CA ILE A 623 13.66 -12.64 19.03
C ILE A 623 13.76 -11.28 19.73
N PHE A 624 12.62 -10.64 20.05
CA PHE A 624 12.56 -9.35 20.75
C PHE A 624 12.77 -9.44 22.26
N TYR A 625 12.78 -10.64 22.86
CA TYR A 625 12.80 -10.77 24.33
C TYR A 625 14.03 -10.14 24.99
N ASN A 626 15.18 -10.11 24.30
CA ASN A 626 16.38 -9.43 24.77
C ASN A 626 16.26 -7.89 24.80
N ASN A 627 15.27 -7.34 24.09
CA ASN A 627 14.99 -5.91 24.00
C ASN A 627 13.96 -5.44 25.05
N ILE A 628 13.48 -6.35 25.92
CA ILE A 628 12.60 -6.03 27.05
C ILE A 628 13.42 -5.56 28.26
N ILE A 629 13.05 -4.39 28.78
CA ILE A 629 13.73 -3.70 29.87
C ILE A 629 12.75 -3.43 31.00
N PHE A 630 13.19 -3.64 32.25
CA PHE A 630 12.38 -3.41 33.44
C PHE A 630 12.82 -2.15 34.16
N CYS A 631 11.90 -1.20 34.34
CA CYS A 631 12.16 0.09 34.96
C CYS A 631 11.30 0.29 36.22
N PHE A 632 11.93 0.51 37.37
CA PHE A 632 11.24 0.79 38.63
C PHE A 632 11.36 2.28 38.97
N THR A 633 10.28 3.04 38.89
CA THR A 633 10.28 4.51 38.89
C THR A 633 10.33 5.16 40.29
N ASN A 634 9.90 4.41 41.32
CA ASN A 634 9.74 4.90 42.70
C ASN A 634 10.64 4.13 43.70
N ALA A 635 11.84 3.73 43.28
CA ALA A 635 12.69 2.72 43.93
C ALA A 635 13.33 3.15 45.26
N ARG A 636 13.09 4.38 45.74
CA ARG A 636 13.61 4.91 47.00
C ARG A 636 13.22 4.06 48.21
N SER A 637 11.97 3.59 48.29
CA SER A 637 11.45 2.81 49.43
C SER A 637 12.07 1.41 49.54
N THR A 638 12.69 0.92 48.45
CA THR A 638 13.32 -0.40 48.35
C THR A 638 14.83 -0.33 48.19
N PHE A 639 15.45 0.78 48.60
CA PHE A 639 16.90 0.98 48.47
C PHE A 639 17.42 0.80 47.03
N PHE A 640 16.58 1.17 46.05
CA PHE A 640 16.74 1.01 44.60
C PHE A 640 16.88 -0.46 44.17
N ALA A 641 15.96 -1.28 44.65
CA ALA A 641 15.76 -2.66 44.20
C ALA A 641 14.30 -2.88 43.73
N PRO A 642 14.02 -3.93 42.94
CA PRO A 642 12.68 -4.24 42.45
C PRO A 642 11.60 -4.49 43.52
N GLY A 643 12.01 -4.79 44.77
CA GLY A 643 11.07 -5.07 45.86
C GLY A 643 10.19 -6.30 45.61
N ASN A 644 9.01 -6.33 46.24
CA ASN A 644 8.05 -7.45 46.11
C ASN A 644 7.57 -7.65 44.67
N THR A 645 7.39 -6.57 43.91
CA THR A 645 7.01 -6.61 42.49
C THR A 645 7.97 -7.48 41.66
N GLY A 646 9.26 -7.45 41.97
CA GLY A 646 10.24 -8.30 41.29
C GLY A 646 10.01 -9.80 41.50
N SER A 647 9.49 -10.22 42.66
CA SER A 647 9.12 -11.62 42.90
C SER A 647 7.86 -12.00 42.12
N LEU A 648 6.89 -11.10 42.01
CA LEU A 648 5.68 -11.32 41.22
C LEU A 648 6.00 -11.45 39.72
N LEU A 649 6.91 -10.62 39.19
CA LEU A 649 7.36 -10.72 37.81
C LEU A 649 8.08 -12.03 37.52
N ARG A 650 8.92 -12.51 38.45
CA ARG A 650 9.54 -13.85 38.32
C ARG A 650 8.51 -14.95 38.22
N GLU A 651 7.42 -14.87 38.98
CA GLU A 651 6.33 -15.86 38.90
C GLU A 651 5.60 -15.78 37.56
N MET A 652 5.30 -14.58 37.08
CA MET A 652 4.66 -14.36 35.78
C MET A 652 5.49 -14.95 34.63
N PHE A 653 6.81 -14.78 34.67
CA PHE A 653 7.71 -15.30 33.64
C PHE A 653 7.98 -16.81 33.72
N LYS A 654 7.43 -17.54 34.69
CA LYS A 654 7.47 -19.02 34.66
C LYS A 654 6.57 -19.63 33.59
N GLN A 655 5.64 -18.85 33.02
CA GLN A 655 4.74 -19.30 31.97
C GLN A 655 5.54 -19.69 30.70
N GLU A 656 5.19 -20.81 30.07
CA GLU A 656 5.94 -21.40 28.94
C GLU A 656 6.27 -20.43 27.80
N HIS A 657 5.37 -19.50 27.49
CA HIS A 657 5.54 -18.53 26.39
C HIS A 657 6.37 -17.29 26.76
N LEU A 658 6.65 -17.06 28.05
CA LEU A 658 7.38 -15.89 28.56
C LEU A 658 8.72 -16.26 29.25
N LYS A 659 9.01 -17.55 29.41
CA LYS A 659 10.19 -18.07 30.14
C LYS A 659 11.54 -17.61 29.60
N ASP A 660 11.59 -17.25 28.33
CA ASP A 660 12.80 -16.82 27.64
C ASP A 660 13.06 -15.30 27.78
N ILE A 661 12.17 -14.56 28.47
CA ILE A 661 12.39 -13.13 28.76
C ILE A 661 13.39 -13.02 29.92
N PRO A 662 14.58 -12.42 29.69
CA PRO A 662 15.56 -12.29 30.75
C PRO A 662 15.04 -11.33 31.83
N PHE A 663 15.08 -11.71 33.11
CA PHE A 663 14.81 -10.81 34.23
C PHE A 663 16.00 -10.78 35.20
N GLU A 664 17.03 -10.04 34.80
CA GLU A 664 18.34 -9.99 35.46
C GLU A 664 18.73 -8.55 35.83
N LYS A 665 19.81 -8.40 36.62
CA LYS A 665 20.34 -7.06 36.97
C LYS A 665 20.74 -6.25 35.74
N LYS A 666 21.19 -6.90 34.66
CA LYS A 666 21.66 -6.22 33.44
C LYS A 666 20.56 -5.43 32.74
N ASN A 667 19.32 -5.94 32.69
CA ASN A 667 18.18 -5.32 32.02
C ASN A 667 17.09 -4.79 32.99
N THR A 668 17.42 -4.69 34.28
CA THR A 668 16.54 -4.13 35.31
C THR A 668 17.15 -2.87 35.91
N PHE A 669 16.41 -1.76 35.91
CA PHE A 669 16.84 -0.43 36.30
C PHE A 669 15.91 0.16 37.36
N CYS A 670 16.48 0.86 38.33
CA CYS A 670 15.73 1.40 39.47
C CYS A 670 16.07 2.88 39.63
N PHE A 671 15.04 3.72 39.57
CA PHE A 671 15.13 5.18 39.54
C PHE A 671 14.42 5.80 40.74
N ASP A 672 14.79 7.03 41.06
CA ASP A 672 14.02 7.92 41.92
C ASP A 672 13.46 9.05 41.07
N SER A 673 12.13 9.19 41.01
CA SER A 673 11.48 10.33 40.33
C SER A 673 11.22 11.50 41.29
N GLU A 674 11.39 11.29 42.61
CA GLU A 674 11.12 12.31 43.64
C GLU A 674 12.13 13.46 43.61
N SER A 675 13.37 13.19 43.20
CA SER A 675 14.39 14.23 43.08
C SER A 675 14.07 15.25 41.97
N PHE A 676 13.41 14.82 40.89
CA PHE A 676 12.83 15.73 39.89
C PHE A 676 11.59 16.45 40.44
N ARG A 677 10.69 15.77 41.16
CA ARG A 677 9.53 16.41 41.80
C ARG A 677 9.94 17.51 42.78
N TYR A 678 11.01 17.29 43.55
CA TYR A 678 11.63 18.28 44.42
C TYR A 678 12.12 19.50 43.63
N LEU A 679 12.80 19.28 42.49
CA LEU A 679 13.26 20.36 41.62
C LEU A 679 12.10 21.21 41.07
N ALA A 680 11.03 20.56 40.58
CA ALA A 680 9.83 21.24 40.10
C ALA A 680 9.12 22.01 41.23
N ALA A 681 8.98 21.40 42.41
CA ALA A 681 8.35 22.04 43.57
C ALA A 681 9.10 23.28 44.05
N ARG A 682 10.44 23.24 44.04
CA ARG A 682 11.30 24.41 44.34
C ARG A 682 11.08 25.56 43.36
N LYS A 683 10.87 25.27 42.07
CA LYS A 683 10.54 26.28 41.06
C LYS A 683 9.13 26.86 41.26
N CYS A 684 8.22 26.10 41.88
CA CYS A 684 6.91 26.58 42.34
C CYS A 684 6.93 27.16 43.77
N HIS A 685 8.09 27.60 44.26
CA HIS A 685 8.26 28.25 45.57
C HIS A 685 7.86 27.41 46.80
N VAL A 686 7.93 26.07 46.70
CA VAL A 686 7.79 25.20 47.87
C VAL A 686 9.14 25.08 48.59
N ASP A 687 9.14 25.38 49.89
CA ASP A 687 10.33 25.29 50.74
C ASP A 687 10.48 23.92 51.39
N PHE A 688 11.74 23.47 51.50
CA PHE A 688 12.11 22.19 52.09
C PHE A 688 13.27 22.37 53.06
N ASN A 689 13.31 21.54 54.10
CA ASN A 689 14.43 21.54 55.05
C ASN A 689 15.71 20.93 54.43
N GLU A 690 16.85 21.20 55.07
CA GLU A 690 18.17 20.73 54.56
C GLU A 690 18.26 19.20 54.52
N PHE A 691 17.56 18.48 55.40
CA PHE A 691 17.53 17.02 55.40
C PHE A 691 16.90 16.45 54.12
N VAL A 692 15.76 16.99 53.68
CA VAL A 692 15.09 16.59 52.43
C VAL A 692 16.00 16.88 51.23
N LYS A 693 16.64 18.06 51.22
CA LYS A 693 17.58 18.44 50.17
C LYS A 693 18.74 17.45 50.04
N GLN A 694 19.42 17.12 51.16
CA GLN A 694 20.53 16.16 51.15
C GLN A 694 20.11 14.77 50.64
N LYS A 695 18.89 14.34 50.97
CA LYS A 695 18.35 13.08 50.47
C LYS A 695 18.10 13.11 48.96
N CYS A 696 17.59 14.22 48.43
CA CYS A 696 17.40 14.42 47.00
C CYS A 696 18.75 14.46 46.23
N ILE A 697 19.81 15.05 46.81
CA ILE A 697 21.15 15.05 46.20
C ILE A 697 21.67 13.61 46.02
N ASN A 698 21.59 12.80 47.09
CA ASN A 698 22.03 11.40 47.06
C ASN A 698 21.23 10.56 46.05
N ASN A 699 19.92 10.75 46.02
CA ASN A 699 19.03 10.05 45.10
C ASN A 699 19.22 10.48 43.64
N TRP A 700 19.44 11.77 43.40
CA TRP A 700 19.75 12.31 42.07
C TRP A 700 20.99 11.64 41.51
N THR A 701 22.07 11.63 42.28
CA THR A 701 23.36 11.02 41.90
C THR A 701 23.18 9.56 41.49
N ARG A 702 22.40 8.78 42.26
CA ARG A 702 22.12 7.38 41.94
C ARG A 702 21.26 7.22 40.69
N SER A 703 20.26 8.08 40.50
CA SER A 703 19.36 8.04 39.36
C SER A 703 20.04 8.47 38.06
N VAL A 704 21.00 9.41 38.12
CA VAL A 704 21.88 9.76 37.00
C VAL A 704 22.71 8.55 36.59
N ALA A 705 23.37 7.88 37.54
CA ALA A 705 24.16 6.69 37.25
C ALA A 705 23.33 5.58 36.60
N GLU A 706 22.13 5.31 37.10
CA GLU A 706 21.21 4.32 36.53
C GLU A 706 20.65 4.74 35.16
N SER A 707 20.41 6.04 34.93
CA SER A 707 19.94 6.56 33.63
C SER A 707 21.00 6.42 32.54
N VAL A 708 22.26 6.72 32.87
CA VAL A 708 23.40 6.48 31.98
C VAL A 708 23.57 4.98 31.70
N ARG A 709 23.37 4.13 32.72
CA ARG A 709 23.42 2.66 32.55
C ARG A 709 22.31 2.17 31.61
N LEU A 710 21.09 2.68 31.76
CA LEU A 710 19.96 2.35 30.88
C LEU A 710 20.26 2.75 29.44
N LEU A 711 20.72 3.99 29.23
CA LEU A 711 21.04 4.48 27.89
C LEU A 711 22.13 3.62 27.22
N ARG A 712 23.21 3.29 27.94
CA ARG A 712 24.27 2.41 27.42
C ARG A 712 23.77 1.01 27.11
N PHE A 713 22.85 0.48 27.90
CA PHE A 713 22.25 -0.83 27.63
C PHE A 713 21.45 -0.79 26.32
N ILE A 714 20.57 0.21 26.15
CA ILE A 714 19.76 0.40 24.94
C ILE A 714 20.63 0.54 23.69
N LEU A 715 21.73 1.30 23.78
CA LEU A 715 22.65 1.52 22.67
C LEU A 715 23.33 0.25 22.14
N ASN A 716 23.43 -0.79 22.96
CA ASN A 716 24.02 -2.07 22.59
C ASN A 716 22.99 -3.11 22.12
N LEU A 717 21.69 -2.78 22.16
CA LEU A 717 20.65 -3.68 21.68
C LEU A 717 20.60 -3.68 20.15
N LYS A 718 20.39 -4.86 19.57
CA LYS A 718 20.15 -4.99 18.14
C LYS A 718 18.73 -4.45 17.83
N PRO A 719 18.58 -3.50 16.88
CA PRO A 719 17.27 -3.02 16.49
C PRO A 719 16.45 -4.16 15.88
N TYR A 720 15.17 -4.20 16.23
CA TYR A 720 14.21 -5.14 15.69
C TYR A 720 13.52 -4.53 14.47
N ASN A 721 13.80 -5.07 13.29
CA ASN A 721 13.20 -4.59 12.05
C ASN A 721 11.73 -5.01 11.98
N LEU A 722 10.83 -4.03 11.95
CA LEU A 722 9.39 -4.29 11.91
C LEU A 722 8.92 -4.67 10.50
N ASN A 723 9.65 -4.32 9.44
CA ASN A 723 9.28 -4.59 8.05
C ASN A 723 9.60 -6.02 7.58
N GLU A 724 10.62 -6.66 8.15
CA GLU A 724 11.05 -8.02 7.77
C GLU A 724 10.16 -9.12 8.36
N TRP A 725 9.19 -8.76 9.22
CA TRP A 725 8.44 -9.72 10.01
C TRP A 725 6.95 -9.81 9.66
N GLN A 726 6.45 -11.05 9.61
CA GLN A 726 5.04 -11.43 9.41
C GLN A 726 4.53 -12.15 10.66
N SER A 727 3.97 -11.43 11.65
CA SER A 727 3.12 -12.08 12.67
C SER A 727 1.70 -12.16 12.13
N ILE A 728 0.96 -13.20 12.51
CA ILE A 728 -0.46 -13.38 12.15
C ILE A 728 -1.27 -12.14 12.57
N LYS A 729 -0.96 -11.57 13.76
CA LYS A 729 -1.66 -10.38 14.28
C LYS A 729 -1.25 -9.09 13.54
N LYS A 730 -0.01 -8.97 13.07
CA LYS A 730 0.41 -7.88 12.17
C LYS A 730 -0.26 -7.98 10.80
N ALA A 731 -0.25 -9.16 10.18
CA ALA A 731 -0.96 -9.40 8.92
C ALA A 731 -2.45 -9.04 9.06
N SER A 732 -3.10 -9.52 10.13
CA SER A 732 -4.50 -9.18 10.45
C SER A 732 -4.76 -7.68 10.60
N LEU A 733 -3.85 -6.94 11.23
CA LEU A 733 -3.95 -5.48 11.37
C LEU A 733 -3.75 -4.76 10.02
N GLU A 734 -2.72 -5.15 9.24
CA GLU A 734 -2.47 -4.59 7.91
C GLU A 734 -3.64 -4.85 6.96
N ILE A 735 -4.21 -6.06 7.02
CA ILE A 735 -5.44 -6.43 6.32
C ILE A 735 -6.58 -5.51 6.74
N SER A 736 -6.83 -5.36 8.04
CA SER A 736 -7.95 -4.54 8.53
C SER A 736 -7.81 -3.07 8.15
N ILE A 737 -6.57 -2.55 8.15
CA ILE A 737 -6.26 -1.16 7.80
C ILE A 737 -6.33 -0.94 6.29
N LEU A 738 -5.90 -1.88 5.45
CA LEU A 738 -5.83 -1.70 3.99
C LEU A 738 -7.08 -2.19 3.26
N ALA A 739 -7.72 -3.26 3.72
CA ALA A 739 -8.85 -3.87 3.02
C ALA A 739 -10.01 -2.90 2.89
N ARG A 740 -10.40 -2.20 3.97
CA ARG A 740 -11.53 -1.28 3.94
C ARG A 740 -11.30 -0.10 2.96
N PRO A 741 -10.19 0.67 3.03
CA PRO A 741 -9.92 1.74 2.06
C PRO A 741 -9.84 1.24 0.61
N LEU A 742 -9.24 0.07 0.37
CA LEU A 742 -9.16 -0.52 -0.97
C LEU A 742 -10.53 -0.94 -1.49
N MET A 743 -11.36 -1.54 -0.64
CA MET A 743 -12.74 -1.95 -0.95
C MET A 743 -13.64 -0.75 -1.22
N GLU A 744 -13.53 0.31 -0.42
CA GLU A 744 -14.23 1.57 -0.64
C GLU A 744 -13.79 2.19 -1.97
N THR A 745 -12.48 2.23 -2.24
CA THR A 745 -11.92 2.72 -3.52
C THR A 745 -12.45 1.90 -4.70
N LEU A 746 -12.40 0.57 -4.62
CA LEU A 746 -12.93 -0.35 -5.62
C LEU A 746 -14.43 -0.10 -5.89
N ARG A 747 -15.22 0.01 -4.83
CA ARG A 747 -16.67 0.29 -4.93
C ARG A 747 -16.93 1.61 -5.66
N LEU A 748 -16.15 2.65 -5.37
CA LEU A 748 -16.28 3.96 -6.02
C LEU A 748 -15.86 3.93 -7.48
N ILE A 749 -14.79 3.23 -7.82
CA ILE A 749 -14.36 3.09 -9.22
C ILE A 749 -15.41 2.31 -10.00
N LEU A 750 -15.96 1.21 -9.44
CA LEU A 750 -17.06 0.45 -10.06
C LEU A 750 -18.32 1.31 -10.26
N TYR A 751 -18.66 2.13 -9.27
CA TYR A 751 -19.81 3.03 -9.34
C TYR A 751 -19.63 4.09 -10.44
N ASN A 752 -18.49 4.77 -10.46
CA ASN A 752 -18.18 5.78 -11.49
C ASN A 752 -18.13 5.16 -12.90
N TRP A 753 -17.58 3.95 -13.01
CA TRP A 753 -17.61 3.21 -14.26
C TRP A 753 -19.04 2.92 -14.71
N LYS A 754 -19.94 2.52 -13.80
CA LYS A 754 -21.33 2.26 -14.13
C LYS A 754 -22.07 3.52 -14.58
N LEU A 755 -21.83 4.66 -13.92
CA LEU A 755 -22.37 5.96 -14.32
C LEU A 755 -21.93 6.36 -15.73
N HIS A 756 -20.65 6.15 -16.04
CA HIS A 756 -20.11 6.42 -17.37
C HIS A 756 -20.71 5.48 -18.43
N GLU A 757 -20.91 4.20 -18.12
CA GLU A 757 -21.54 3.22 -19.03
C GLU A 757 -22.96 3.65 -19.44
N VAL A 758 -23.73 4.21 -18.51
CA VAL A 758 -25.12 4.66 -18.78
C VAL A 758 -25.20 6.10 -19.32
N GLY A 759 -24.07 6.72 -19.68
CA GLY A 759 -24.03 8.06 -20.26
C GLY A 759 -24.38 9.19 -19.28
N LEU A 760 -24.35 8.93 -17.98
CA LEU A 760 -24.60 9.90 -16.91
C LEU A 760 -23.26 10.47 -16.43
N THR A 761 -22.62 11.27 -17.27
CA THR A 761 -21.36 11.93 -16.92
C THR A 761 -21.54 13.38 -16.46
N ASP A 762 -22.73 13.98 -16.64
CA ASP A 762 -23.06 15.36 -16.22
C ASP A 762 -24.58 15.68 -16.28
N LYS A 763 -25.47 14.74 -15.89
CA LYS A 763 -26.93 14.97 -15.90
C LYS A 763 -27.56 14.87 -14.51
N GLU A 764 -28.40 15.86 -14.19
CA GLU A 764 -29.29 15.86 -13.02
C GLU A 764 -30.18 14.62 -13.04
N ILE A 765 -30.17 13.86 -11.94
CA ILE A 765 -31.23 12.90 -11.65
C ILE A 765 -32.29 13.69 -10.88
N SER A 766 -33.30 14.20 -11.58
CA SER A 766 -34.51 14.74 -10.94
C SER A 766 -35.44 13.58 -10.59
N SER A 767 -35.63 13.29 -9.31
CA SER A 767 -36.73 12.46 -8.84
C SER A 767 -38.02 13.28 -8.80
N VAL A 768 -38.56 13.63 -9.97
CA VAL A 768 -39.94 14.09 -10.07
C VAL A 768 -40.63 13.19 -11.10
N PRO A 769 -41.75 12.53 -10.75
CA PRO A 769 -42.57 11.90 -11.76
C PRO A 769 -43.15 12.99 -12.66
N THR A 770 -42.75 13.02 -13.92
CA THR A 770 -43.46 13.78 -14.94
C THR A 770 -44.83 13.14 -15.14
N ASN A 771 -45.89 13.90 -14.84
CA ASN A 771 -47.14 13.75 -15.58
C ASN A 771 -47.02 14.48 -16.92
#